data_AF-A0A7C4F433-F1
#
_entry.id   AF-A0A7C4F433-F1
#
_cell.length_a   1.000
_cell.length_b   1.000
_cell.length_c   1.000
_cell.angle_alpha   90.00
_cell.angle_beta   90.00
_cell.angle_gamma   90.00
#
_symmetry.space_group_name_H-M   'P 1'
#
loop_
_entity.id
_entity.type
_entity.pdbx_description
1 polymer ?
#
loop_
_entity_poly.entity_id
_entity_poly.type
_entity_poly.pdbx_seq_one_letter_code
_entity_poly.pdbx_strand_id
1 'polypeptide(L)'
;MHRITYSRVLSGFLVLIFVLSTVLSLGSASIAEKKMAGAPWHGVYDYIIPQERPIVLTQPDGTAFEAYLTGAEIGGKLEYNGYTIMQDSDGFWRYAVPSKAGLMTGEIVGRGEPPEEKGIGRTQSIWLADGNDVREKLFAYLYEHNRAVGQKKYVALLMDFTDCQFIHDKSYFENMLSGIGTYTSGSLREFYLENSFGAFEPVIDVYGVYHSNHTMAYYSYDSGRYVDDMLAEILPQVDPQVNFTAYDNDGDGWVDMVIVIHAGPDAAATGNTSGNIWSHASWAYLPTNDGVYIGPCNTGPDVNASIGVFTHEMGHSIGEEDFYDTTYRSMGTGDWDVMAGGCWYGNPPGSNPMHFNPYSKVHQGWLTPTYISTNQHVSLRPREVARDLVQVNISDTQWFYLEYISTMCMARFDRAALASGVIIWHYDAYGSQTNPERYLMDVEEFDDRDGTQELQLNLNRGEPTDLWADDTTGMSDATNPNTSANAPYTKTGIVFANFSKPGDIITFDVFVNTTADISVDMPVVDELVPLYNTTVNISARVYNNGPAVVSNVNVSFYVSAIPAGNTTIASIPAYSNATATVQAVIPVWGDVELHARVDANITESTYSNNLAQNKIMVYERRGQILIVDDDDGYLCEQAYCGILDNLGYSWNVVKAHASAVLMHAYDAVFWESGALGRMEGQLSRYDISQLVDYLDGGGKVWFSSPRLAGALGSTSSAQPGVNATFLRDYLGAVWERTLQSSGGSADGIDELTAGLTLTLQPFPGRPMYDVFNVGVTDHGIAAGIFRDAETGKLIGTKVNATAPYSFMTVFTGFNAVQISNGTQAVLLMERILDWFGVSTIYLDKKTYMETSAIANITVRDQKANQNPGQAESVTVVIKSTSESAGETVTLTETGANTGIFKGSIAFSEIDAPGVLKVGYGDIINATYLDGTTERWFNACINASDEHVPVIEHAPLTIAFNHTPVNITCFVYDDHGLQTVMLYYKKHSAQVYTAVSMDAYDGYYLAQIPADAVTLEGIDYYITAQDTSGNTASTAVYYIQVLETPPVPEINALPILILLCALSLLIGSFTRCLKFRKTYMRKKPRGSGV
;
A
#
# COMPACT_ATOMS: atom_id res chain seq x y z
N MET A 1 -63.76 4.07 -71.18
CA MET A 1 -63.03 5.20 -71.81
C MET A 1 -62.03 5.69 -70.76
N HIS A 2 -60.74 5.87 -70.94
CA HIS A 2 -59.76 5.75 -72.02
C HIS A 2 -58.52 5.08 -71.38
N ARG A 3 -57.93 4.04 -71.98
CA ARG A 3 -56.73 4.13 -72.85
C ARG A 3 -55.55 4.80 -72.13
N ILE A 4 -54.48 4.03 -71.85
CA ILE A 4 -53.10 4.24 -72.34
C ILE A 4 -52.08 3.38 -71.53
N THR A 5 -51.50 2.41 -72.25
CA THR A 5 -50.16 1.77 -72.15
C THR A 5 -49.64 1.19 -70.82
N TYR A 6 -49.87 -0.12 -70.67
CA TYR A 6 -48.88 -1.10 -70.23
C TYR A 6 -47.70 -1.15 -71.21
N SER A 7 -46.53 -0.58 -70.88
CA SER A 7 -45.27 -0.87 -71.62
C SER A 7 -43.96 -0.39 -70.95
N ARG A 8 -43.96 0.32 -69.81
CA ARG A 8 -42.69 0.83 -69.21
C ARG A 8 -42.41 0.43 -67.76
N VAL A 9 -43.31 -0.29 -67.09
CA VAL A 9 -43.09 -0.75 -65.70
C VAL A 9 -42.53 -2.18 -65.64
N LEU A 10 -42.73 -3.01 -66.68
CA LEU A 10 -42.18 -4.37 -66.71
C LEU A 10 -40.68 -4.45 -67.02
N SER A 11 -40.11 -3.42 -67.67
CA SER A 11 -38.67 -3.38 -67.98
C SER A 11 -37.84 -2.94 -66.76
N GLY A 12 -38.41 -2.12 -65.87
CA GLY A 12 -37.76 -1.72 -64.61
C GLY A 12 -37.79 -2.82 -63.54
N PHE A 13 -38.88 -3.59 -63.48
CA PHE A 13 -39.00 -4.71 -62.53
C PHE A 13 -38.10 -5.90 -62.88
N LEU A 14 -37.84 -6.16 -64.17
CA LEU A 14 -36.91 -7.22 -64.58
C LEU A 14 -35.44 -6.82 -64.39
N VAL A 15 -35.08 -5.53 -64.49
CA VAL A 15 -33.72 -5.06 -64.18
C VAL A 15 -33.49 -5.05 -62.67
N LEU A 16 -34.50 -4.74 -61.86
CA LEU A 16 -34.38 -4.83 -60.40
C LEU A 16 -34.26 -6.29 -59.91
N ILE A 17 -34.92 -7.25 -60.57
CA ILE A 17 -34.80 -8.68 -60.23
C ILE A 17 -33.45 -9.25 -60.72
N PHE A 18 -32.89 -8.79 -61.84
CA PHE A 18 -31.56 -9.23 -62.29
C PHE A 18 -30.40 -8.60 -61.51
N VAL A 19 -30.57 -7.36 -61.01
CA VAL A 19 -29.61 -6.70 -60.12
C VAL A 19 -29.72 -7.25 -58.69
N LEU A 20 -30.91 -7.59 -58.18
CA LEU A 20 -31.01 -8.31 -56.92
C LEU A 20 -30.50 -9.75 -57.01
N SER A 21 -30.61 -10.44 -58.15
CA SER A 21 -30.05 -11.81 -58.28
C SER A 21 -28.54 -11.84 -58.51
N THR A 22 -27.90 -10.72 -58.86
CA THR A 22 -26.43 -10.61 -58.95
C THR A 22 -25.80 -9.99 -57.70
N VAL A 23 -26.57 -9.27 -56.88
CA VAL A 23 -26.12 -8.80 -55.55
C VAL A 23 -26.40 -9.84 -54.45
N LEU A 24 -27.40 -10.71 -54.60
CA LEU A 24 -27.64 -11.85 -53.69
C LEU A 24 -26.86 -13.12 -54.06
N SER A 25 -26.00 -13.10 -55.10
CA SER A 25 -25.07 -14.20 -55.41
C SER A 25 -23.60 -13.89 -55.12
N LEU A 26 -23.33 -12.79 -54.39
CA LEU A 26 -22.00 -12.46 -53.84
C LEU A 26 -21.97 -12.46 -52.31
N GLY A 27 -23.07 -12.82 -51.65
CA GLY A 27 -23.16 -12.99 -50.18
C GLY A 27 -23.27 -14.44 -49.72
N SER A 28 -23.12 -15.41 -50.63
CA SER A 28 -22.92 -16.83 -50.29
C SER A 28 -21.57 -17.28 -50.83
N ALA A 29 -20.51 -16.56 -50.44
CA ALA A 29 -19.27 -17.27 -50.22
C ALA A 29 -19.60 -18.28 -49.13
N SER A 30 -19.43 -19.57 -49.45
CA SER A 30 -19.37 -20.63 -48.47
C SER A 30 -18.69 -20.09 -47.20
N ILE A 31 -19.28 -20.34 -46.03
CA ILE A 31 -18.50 -20.63 -44.84
C ILE A 31 -17.76 -21.94 -45.17
N ALA A 32 -16.81 -21.82 -46.10
CA ALA A 32 -15.68 -22.70 -46.19
C ALA A 32 -14.92 -22.34 -44.93
N GLU A 33 -14.65 -23.37 -44.12
CA GLU A 33 -13.61 -23.37 -43.11
C GLU A 33 -12.50 -22.37 -43.47
N LYS A 34 -12.60 -21.13 -42.98
CA LYS A 34 -11.41 -20.48 -42.49
C LYS A 34 -11.12 -21.21 -41.19
N LYS A 35 -10.57 -22.43 -41.32
CA LYS A 35 -9.48 -22.79 -40.44
C LYS A 35 -8.59 -21.56 -40.46
N MET A 36 -8.48 -20.85 -39.34
CA MET A 36 -7.23 -20.17 -39.05
C MET A 36 -6.19 -21.28 -39.05
N ALA A 37 -5.64 -21.55 -40.23
CA ALA A 37 -4.54 -22.47 -40.41
C ALA A 37 -3.35 -21.79 -39.72
N GLY A 38 -3.20 -22.08 -38.43
CA GLY A 38 -2.15 -21.54 -37.56
C GLY A 38 -2.57 -20.35 -36.71
N ALA A 39 -3.58 -20.49 -35.83
CA ALA A 39 -3.64 -19.59 -34.67
C ALA A 39 -2.37 -19.84 -33.82
N PRO A 40 -1.47 -18.86 -33.62
CA PRO A 40 -0.16 -19.08 -33.03
C PRO A 40 -0.19 -19.25 -31.49
N TRP A 41 -1.37 -19.26 -30.89
CA TRP A 41 -1.56 -19.13 -29.44
C TRP A 41 -1.78 -20.44 -28.69
N HIS A 42 -1.65 -21.60 -29.34
CA HIS A 42 -1.86 -22.89 -28.67
C HIS A 42 -0.71 -23.19 -27.69
N GLY A 43 -1.01 -23.17 -26.39
CA GLY A 43 -0.08 -23.48 -25.31
C GLY A 43 -0.37 -22.67 -24.04
N VAL A 44 0.29 -23.05 -22.94
CA VAL A 44 0.25 -22.27 -21.68
C VAL A 44 0.86 -20.90 -21.91
N TYR A 45 0.33 -19.87 -21.26
CA TYR A 45 0.89 -18.54 -21.34
C TYR A 45 0.97 -17.86 -19.98
N ASP A 46 0.84 -18.60 -18.88
CA ASP A 46 0.89 -18.03 -17.55
C ASP A 46 1.28 -19.06 -16.48
N TYR A 47 1.86 -18.59 -15.38
CA TYR A 47 2.16 -19.36 -14.17
C TYR A 47 1.97 -18.53 -12.90
N ILE A 48 1.32 -19.11 -11.90
CA ILE A 48 1.37 -18.52 -10.56
C ILE A 48 2.74 -18.80 -9.94
N ILE A 49 3.35 -17.76 -9.36
CA ILE A 49 4.57 -17.89 -8.56
C ILE A 49 4.37 -18.93 -7.44
N PRO A 50 5.33 -19.82 -7.13
CA PRO A 50 5.19 -20.77 -6.02
C PRO A 50 4.98 -20.07 -4.69
N GLN A 51 4.22 -20.70 -3.79
CA GLN A 51 4.04 -20.21 -2.43
C GLN A 51 5.38 -20.19 -1.67
N GLU A 52 5.78 -19.06 -1.09
CA GLU A 52 7.16 -18.82 -0.62
C GLU A 52 7.51 -19.29 0.79
N ARG A 53 6.61 -20.02 1.47
CA ARG A 53 7.04 -20.72 2.69
C ARG A 53 7.85 -21.95 2.28
N PRO A 54 8.99 -22.24 2.95
CA PRO A 54 9.69 -23.49 2.70
C PRO A 54 8.69 -24.63 2.76
N ILE A 55 8.62 -25.41 1.68
CA ILE A 55 7.73 -26.54 1.61
C ILE A 55 8.33 -27.59 2.54
N VAL A 56 7.63 -27.83 3.65
CA VAL A 56 8.02 -28.85 4.62
C VAL A 56 7.72 -30.21 4.00
N LEU A 57 8.73 -30.80 3.38
CA LEU A 57 8.64 -32.12 2.80
C LEU A 57 8.93 -33.16 3.88
N THR A 58 8.12 -34.21 3.89
CA THR A 58 8.28 -35.33 4.82
C THR A 58 8.75 -36.56 4.06
N GLN A 59 9.89 -37.11 4.48
CA GLN A 59 10.36 -38.42 4.01
C GLN A 59 9.37 -39.52 4.45
N PRO A 60 9.29 -40.67 3.77
CA PRO A 60 8.40 -41.78 4.14
C PRO A 60 8.56 -42.31 5.57
N ASP A 61 9.68 -42.03 6.24
CA ASP A 61 9.93 -42.39 7.64
C ASP A 61 9.58 -41.30 8.66
N GLY A 62 8.96 -40.20 8.22
CA GLY A 62 8.52 -39.10 9.07
C GLY A 62 9.56 -38.01 9.31
N THR A 63 10.77 -38.12 8.74
CA THR A 63 11.76 -37.04 8.81
C THR A 63 11.32 -35.86 7.94
N ALA A 64 11.19 -34.66 8.52
CA ALA A 64 10.83 -33.45 7.79
C ALA A 64 12.06 -32.61 7.43
N PHE A 65 12.03 -31.93 6.28
CA PHE A 65 13.02 -30.94 5.86
C PHE A 65 12.36 -29.84 5.02
N GLU A 66 13.00 -28.67 4.96
CA GLU A 66 12.50 -27.48 4.26
C GLU A 66 13.09 -27.40 2.85
N ALA A 67 12.25 -27.43 1.82
CA ALA A 67 12.66 -27.27 0.43
C ALA A 67 12.06 -26.01 -0.19
N TYR A 68 12.73 -25.48 -1.22
CA TYR A 68 12.34 -24.28 -1.94
C TYR A 68 12.04 -24.64 -3.39
N LEU A 69 10.94 -24.18 -3.95
CA LEU A 69 10.67 -24.36 -5.38
C LEU A 69 11.46 -23.31 -6.14
N THR A 70 12.38 -23.73 -7.01
CA THR A 70 13.20 -22.79 -7.79
C THR A 70 12.43 -22.21 -8.94
N GLY A 71 12.65 -20.93 -9.20
CA GLY A 71 12.04 -20.22 -10.31
C GLY A 71 12.80 -20.27 -11.64
N ALA A 72 13.93 -20.96 -11.72
CA ALA A 72 14.69 -21.00 -12.98
C ALA A 72 13.92 -21.70 -14.13
N GLU A 73 12.91 -22.49 -13.81
CA GLU A 73 12.16 -23.29 -14.78
C GLU A 73 10.68 -22.96 -14.71
N ILE A 74 10.00 -23.09 -15.84
CA ILE A 74 8.54 -23.15 -15.85
C ILE A 74 8.09 -24.29 -14.91
N GLY A 75 7.22 -23.97 -13.95
CA GLY A 75 6.74 -24.89 -12.90
C GLY A 75 7.75 -25.23 -11.80
N GLY A 76 8.98 -24.73 -11.89
CA GLY A 76 10.03 -24.84 -10.88
C GLY A 76 10.47 -26.25 -10.47
N LYS A 77 11.70 -26.38 -9.92
CA LYS A 77 12.15 -27.62 -9.28
C LYS A 77 12.41 -27.42 -7.81
N LEU A 78 11.98 -28.37 -6.98
CA LEU A 78 12.27 -28.34 -5.55
C LEU A 78 13.79 -28.42 -5.35
N GLU A 79 14.31 -27.58 -4.45
CA GLU A 79 15.70 -27.54 -4.06
C GLU A 79 15.84 -27.51 -2.54
N TYR A 80 16.83 -28.24 -2.02
CA TYR A 80 17.28 -28.18 -0.63
C TYR A 80 18.66 -27.55 -0.60
N ASN A 81 18.84 -26.38 0.04
CA ASN A 81 20.11 -25.65 0.11
C ASN A 81 20.77 -25.38 -1.27
N GLY A 82 19.96 -25.18 -2.32
CA GLY A 82 20.42 -24.94 -3.69
C GLY A 82 20.67 -26.21 -4.52
N TYR A 83 20.33 -27.40 -4.00
CA TYR A 83 20.45 -28.68 -4.70
C TYR A 83 19.09 -29.19 -5.13
N THR A 84 18.92 -29.46 -6.43
CA THR A 84 17.70 -30.05 -7.01
C THR A 84 17.35 -31.36 -6.34
N ILE A 85 16.10 -31.53 -5.92
CA ILE A 85 15.58 -32.76 -5.30
C ILE A 85 14.38 -33.28 -6.09
N MET A 86 14.22 -34.60 -6.09
CA MET A 86 13.12 -35.28 -6.77
C MET A 86 12.62 -36.43 -5.90
N GLN A 87 11.32 -36.72 -5.96
CA GLN A 87 10.76 -37.88 -5.29
C GLN A 87 10.93 -39.12 -6.17
N ASP A 88 11.50 -40.19 -5.62
CA ASP A 88 11.63 -41.48 -6.30
C ASP A 88 10.34 -42.29 -6.18
N SER A 89 10.24 -43.35 -6.98
CA SER A 89 9.16 -44.34 -6.98
C SER A 89 8.88 -45.01 -5.62
N ASP A 90 9.83 -44.98 -4.68
CA ASP A 90 9.68 -45.46 -3.30
C ASP A 90 9.14 -44.40 -2.33
N GLY A 91 8.85 -43.19 -2.81
CA GLY A 91 8.36 -42.05 -2.05
C GLY A 91 9.44 -41.24 -1.34
N PHE A 92 10.72 -41.64 -1.38
CA PHE A 92 11.81 -40.86 -0.78
C PHE A 92 12.19 -39.67 -1.66
N TRP A 93 12.43 -38.53 -1.02
CA TRP A 93 13.06 -37.37 -1.63
C TRP A 93 14.57 -37.56 -1.68
N ARG A 94 15.13 -37.47 -2.90
CA ARG A 94 16.54 -37.69 -3.20
C ARG A 94 17.11 -36.51 -3.97
N TYR A 95 18.40 -36.25 -3.81
CA TYR A 95 19.11 -35.27 -4.65
C TYR A 95 19.10 -35.72 -6.11
N ALA A 96 18.85 -34.82 -7.04
CA ALA A 96 18.92 -35.10 -8.47
C ALA A 96 20.39 -35.17 -8.93
N VAL A 97 20.70 -36.15 -9.78
CA VAL A 97 22.01 -36.29 -10.42
C VAL A 97 21.85 -36.40 -11.94
N PRO A 98 22.82 -35.88 -12.72
CA PRO A 98 22.70 -35.88 -14.17
C PRO A 98 22.91 -37.28 -14.76
N SER A 99 22.11 -37.62 -15.76
CA SER A 99 22.18 -38.86 -16.52
C SER A 99 22.10 -38.62 -18.04
N LYS A 100 22.42 -39.63 -18.85
CA LYS A 100 22.27 -39.54 -20.32
C LYS A 100 20.81 -39.39 -20.79
N ALA A 101 19.83 -39.62 -19.92
CA ALA A 101 18.41 -39.55 -20.23
C ALA A 101 17.69 -38.37 -19.54
N GLY A 102 18.43 -37.44 -18.91
CA GLY A 102 17.89 -36.37 -18.08
C GLY A 102 18.36 -36.49 -16.63
N LEU A 103 17.54 -36.04 -15.67
CA LEU A 103 17.81 -36.20 -14.25
C LEU A 103 17.42 -37.60 -13.77
N MET A 104 18.16 -38.13 -12.81
CA MET A 104 17.80 -39.33 -12.05
C MET A 104 17.97 -39.09 -10.56
N THR A 105 17.34 -39.93 -9.75
CA THR A 105 17.43 -39.85 -8.29
C THR A 105 18.78 -40.36 -7.79
N GLY A 106 19.40 -39.59 -6.90
CA GLY A 106 20.66 -39.90 -6.22
C GLY A 106 20.44 -40.31 -4.76
N GLU A 107 21.24 -39.72 -3.88
CA GLU A 107 21.19 -40.01 -2.45
C GLU A 107 20.00 -39.34 -1.76
N ILE A 108 19.57 -39.90 -0.62
CA ILE A 108 18.44 -39.39 0.16
C ILE A 108 18.80 -38.04 0.79
N VAL A 109 17.91 -37.05 0.64
CA VAL A 109 18.07 -35.71 1.20
C VAL A 109 18.19 -35.79 2.72
N GLY A 110 19.22 -35.13 3.26
CA GLY A 110 19.55 -35.15 4.71
C GLY A 110 20.24 -36.42 5.22
N ARG A 111 20.57 -37.40 4.35
CA ARG A 111 21.27 -38.65 4.76
C ARG A 111 22.53 -38.97 3.97
N GLY A 112 22.51 -38.71 2.66
CA GLY A 112 23.71 -38.83 1.84
C GLY A 112 24.29 -37.48 1.45
N GLU A 113 25.47 -37.52 0.85
CA GLU A 113 26.13 -36.33 0.34
C GLU A 113 25.37 -35.77 -0.88
N PRO A 114 25.17 -34.44 -0.95
CA PRO A 114 24.62 -33.82 -2.15
C PRO A 114 25.61 -33.96 -3.33
N PRO A 115 25.14 -33.79 -4.58
CA PRO A 115 26.03 -33.71 -5.73
C PRO A 115 27.00 -32.51 -5.61
N GLU A 116 28.09 -32.54 -6.38
CA GLU A 116 29.12 -31.49 -6.34
C GLU A 116 28.59 -30.14 -6.85
N GLU A 117 27.70 -30.17 -7.85
CA GLU A 117 27.12 -28.99 -8.50
C GLU A 117 25.73 -28.67 -7.91
N LYS A 118 25.45 -27.37 -7.72
CA LYS A 118 24.13 -26.83 -7.37
C LYS A 118 23.34 -26.47 -8.63
N GLY A 119 22.01 -26.40 -8.53
CA GLY A 119 21.15 -26.03 -9.66
C GLY A 119 21.20 -27.00 -10.84
N ILE A 120 21.49 -28.28 -10.60
CA ILE A 120 21.55 -29.30 -11.65
C ILE A 120 20.16 -29.46 -12.28
N GLY A 121 20.12 -29.34 -13.60
CA GLY A 121 18.91 -29.53 -14.38
C GLY A 121 18.05 -28.29 -14.57
N ARG A 122 18.47 -27.13 -14.03
CA ARG A 122 17.90 -25.82 -14.35
C ARG A 122 17.94 -25.57 -15.86
N THR A 123 16.80 -25.32 -16.46
CA THR A 123 16.66 -24.88 -17.86
C THR A 123 16.36 -23.38 -17.90
N GLN A 124 16.51 -22.72 -19.06
CA GLN A 124 16.06 -21.33 -19.25
C GLN A 124 14.56 -21.28 -19.55
N SER A 125 13.88 -20.21 -19.14
CA SER A 125 12.49 -19.93 -19.53
C SER A 125 12.33 -19.99 -21.06
N ILE A 126 11.36 -20.79 -21.53
CA ILE A 126 11.09 -20.98 -22.97
C ILE A 126 10.24 -19.85 -23.57
N TRP A 127 9.78 -18.89 -22.75
CA TRP A 127 8.95 -17.77 -23.20
C TRP A 127 9.75 -16.56 -23.68
N LEU A 128 11.08 -16.59 -23.51
CA LEU A 128 11.97 -15.57 -24.05
C LEU A 128 12.47 -15.99 -25.43
N ALA A 129 11.96 -15.33 -26.48
CA ALA A 129 12.51 -15.41 -27.82
C ALA A 129 13.09 -14.06 -28.22
N ASP A 130 14.38 -14.05 -28.60
CA ASP A 130 15.12 -12.83 -28.97
C ASP A 130 15.10 -11.74 -27.88
N GLY A 131 14.94 -12.12 -26.60
CA GLY A 131 14.92 -11.21 -25.45
C GLY A 131 13.57 -10.61 -25.10
N ASN A 132 12.49 -10.97 -25.82
CA ASN A 132 11.13 -10.52 -25.52
C ASN A 132 10.24 -11.68 -25.07
N ASP A 133 9.23 -11.37 -24.28
CA ASP A 133 8.21 -12.33 -23.90
C ASP A 133 7.28 -12.58 -25.10
N VAL A 134 7.22 -13.83 -25.57
CA VAL A 134 6.42 -14.19 -26.76
C VAL A 134 4.91 -14.06 -26.54
N ARG A 135 4.46 -13.85 -25.29
CA ARG A 135 3.06 -13.76 -24.88
C ARG A 135 2.44 -12.38 -25.03
N GLU A 136 3.23 -11.31 -25.10
CA GLU A 136 2.75 -9.91 -25.17
C GLU A 136 1.63 -9.68 -26.20
N LYS A 137 1.76 -10.29 -27.38
CA LYS A 137 0.76 -10.17 -28.46
C LYS A 137 -0.57 -10.83 -28.12
N LEU A 138 -0.57 -11.87 -27.29
CA LEU A 138 -1.79 -12.51 -26.81
C LEU A 138 -2.47 -11.62 -25.79
N PHE A 139 -1.73 -11.06 -24.83
CA PHE A 139 -2.29 -10.13 -23.84
C PHE A 139 -2.91 -8.90 -24.51
N ALA A 140 -2.26 -8.33 -25.53
CA ALA A 140 -2.85 -7.26 -26.33
C ALA A 140 -4.16 -7.67 -27.03
N TYR A 141 -4.25 -8.91 -27.55
CA TYR A 141 -5.49 -9.43 -28.14
C TYR A 141 -6.59 -9.56 -27.09
N LEU A 142 -6.27 -10.14 -25.92
CA LEU A 142 -7.20 -10.32 -24.82
C LEU A 142 -7.71 -8.99 -24.28
N TYR A 143 -6.86 -7.98 -24.16
CA TYR A 143 -7.25 -6.63 -23.77
C TYR A 143 -8.28 -6.01 -24.74
N GLU A 144 -8.11 -6.22 -26.05
CA GLU A 144 -9.03 -5.68 -27.06
C GLU A 144 -10.40 -6.38 -27.08
N HIS A 145 -10.47 -7.69 -26.80
CA HIS A 145 -11.68 -8.52 -26.99
C HIS A 145 -12.37 -8.88 -25.66
N ASN A 146 -11.62 -9.04 -24.57
CA ASN A 146 -12.14 -9.31 -23.23
C ASN A 146 -11.88 -8.16 -22.25
N ARG A 147 -12.08 -6.91 -22.71
CA ARG A 147 -11.85 -5.72 -21.89
C ARG A 147 -12.67 -5.75 -20.61
N ALA A 148 -12.02 -5.52 -19.47
CA ALA A 148 -12.62 -5.61 -18.15
C ALA A 148 -13.44 -4.36 -17.79
N VAL A 149 -14.55 -4.15 -18.48
CA VAL A 149 -15.48 -3.03 -18.24
C VAL A 149 -16.93 -3.49 -18.35
N GLY A 150 -17.77 -2.92 -17.48
CA GLY A 150 -19.17 -3.31 -17.34
C GLY A 150 -19.34 -4.68 -16.67
N GLN A 151 -20.55 -5.22 -16.76
CA GLN A 151 -20.85 -6.56 -16.28
C GLN A 151 -20.53 -7.58 -17.36
N LYS A 152 -19.69 -8.57 -17.03
CA LYS A 152 -19.28 -9.66 -17.95
C LYS A 152 -19.63 -11.01 -17.36
N LYS A 153 -20.07 -11.94 -18.21
CA LYS A 153 -20.43 -13.30 -17.84
C LYS A 153 -19.36 -14.28 -18.27
N TYR A 154 -18.97 -15.16 -17.35
CA TYR A 154 -17.99 -16.21 -17.56
C TYR A 154 -18.49 -17.54 -17.00
N VAL A 155 -17.75 -18.62 -17.27
CA VAL A 155 -18.15 -19.97 -16.89
C VAL A 155 -17.03 -20.71 -16.17
N ALA A 156 -17.38 -21.42 -15.08
CA ALA A 156 -16.48 -22.30 -14.35
C ALA A 156 -16.99 -23.75 -14.36
N LEU A 157 -16.11 -24.71 -14.61
CA LEU A 157 -16.40 -26.12 -14.77
C LEU A 157 -15.66 -26.94 -13.72
N LEU A 158 -16.38 -27.70 -12.89
CA LEU A 158 -15.80 -28.57 -11.88
C LEU A 158 -15.44 -29.93 -12.51
N MET A 159 -14.18 -30.35 -12.41
CA MET A 159 -13.67 -31.61 -12.95
C MET A 159 -12.99 -32.46 -11.88
N ASP A 160 -13.38 -33.73 -11.75
CA ASP A 160 -12.71 -34.70 -10.88
C ASP A 160 -12.05 -35.84 -11.66
N PHE A 161 -11.29 -36.67 -10.95
CA PHE A 161 -10.45 -37.72 -11.51
C PHE A 161 -10.77 -39.09 -10.92
N THR A 162 -10.34 -40.14 -11.61
CA THR A 162 -10.55 -41.54 -11.16
C THR A 162 -9.96 -41.85 -9.78
N ASP A 163 -8.96 -41.09 -9.34
CA ASP A 163 -8.23 -41.23 -8.07
C ASP A 163 -8.37 -40.04 -7.13
N CYS A 164 -9.01 -38.94 -7.55
CA CYS A 164 -9.11 -37.70 -6.79
C CYS A 164 -10.50 -37.07 -6.96
N GLN A 165 -11.14 -36.71 -5.85
CA GLN A 165 -12.54 -36.24 -5.79
C GLN A 165 -12.61 -34.93 -5.00
N PHE A 166 -13.64 -34.12 -5.26
CA PHE A 166 -13.82 -32.85 -4.57
C PHE A 166 -14.07 -33.00 -3.06
N ILE A 167 -13.49 -32.11 -2.28
CA ILE A 167 -13.76 -31.92 -0.86
C ILE A 167 -14.77 -30.79 -0.60
N HIS A 168 -14.86 -29.81 -1.51
CA HIS A 168 -15.89 -28.76 -1.48
C HIS A 168 -17.01 -29.02 -2.49
N ASP A 169 -18.21 -28.55 -2.18
CA ASP A 169 -19.34 -28.65 -3.11
C ASP A 169 -19.41 -27.46 -4.07
N LYS A 170 -20.32 -27.54 -5.05
CA LYS A 170 -20.55 -26.48 -6.03
C LYS A 170 -20.83 -25.10 -5.40
N SER A 171 -21.57 -25.08 -4.29
CA SER A 171 -21.99 -23.83 -3.64
C SER A 171 -20.82 -23.08 -3.00
N TYR A 172 -19.77 -23.80 -2.59
CA TYR A 172 -18.52 -23.21 -2.15
C TYR A 172 -17.91 -22.34 -3.26
N PHE A 173 -17.78 -22.89 -4.47
CA PHE A 173 -17.20 -22.18 -5.62
C PHE A 173 -18.11 -21.04 -6.12
N GLU A 174 -19.44 -21.24 -6.13
CA GLU A 174 -20.38 -20.16 -6.47
C GLU A 174 -20.22 -18.94 -5.55
N ASN A 175 -20.04 -19.17 -4.24
CA ASN A 175 -19.80 -18.10 -3.27
C ASN A 175 -18.40 -17.48 -3.44
N MET A 176 -17.37 -18.29 -3.63
CA MET A 176 -15.99 -17.83 -3.77
C MET A 176 -15.78 -16.99 -5.04
N LEU A 177 -16.36 -17.39 -6.16
CA LEU A 177 -16.15 -16.74 -7.46
C LEU A 177 -17.12 -15.58 -7.73
N SER A 178 -18.39 -15.68 -7.31
CA SER A 178 -19.44 -14.73 -7.72
C SER A 178 -20.29 -14.18 -6.58
N GLY A 179 -20.03 -14.60 -5.34
CA GLY A 179 -20.76 -14.14 -4.16
C GLY A 179 -20.59 -12.65 -3.90
N ILE A 180 -21.55 -12.05 -3.18
CA ILE A 180 -21.42 -10.71 -2.60
C ILE A 180 -21.76 -10.83 -1.12
N GLY A 181 -20.80 -10.56 -0.24
CA GLY A 181 -20.95 -10.65 1.21
C GLY A 181 -21.16 -12.07 1.75
N THR A 182 -21.02 -13.11 0.91
CA THR A 182 -21.27 -14.51 1.30
C THR A 182 -19.99 -15.31 1.54
N TYR A 183 -18.86 -14.93 0.93
CA TYR A 183 -17.56 -15.55 1.17
C TYR A 183 -16.75 -14.72 2.17
N THR A 184 -16.35 -15.33 3.28
CA THR A 184 -15.84 -14.63 4.47
C THR A 184 -14.64 -13.72 4.20
N SER A 185 -13.72 -14.12 3.31
CA SER A 185 -12.47 -13.38 3.07
C SER A 185 -12.51 -12.40 1.90
N GLY A 186 -13.59 -12.36 1.11
CA GLY A 186 -13.48 -11.81 -0.24
C GLY A 186 -14.05 -12.75 -1.29
N SER A 187 -14.94 -12.35 -2.20
CA SER A 187 -15.14 -13.13 -3.44
C SER A 187 -14.30 -12.53 -4.57
N LEU A 188 -14.04 -13.31 -5.62
CA LEU A 188 -13.39 -12.83 -6.84
C LEU A 188 -14.14 -11.63 -7.44
N ARG A 189 -15.48 -11.69 -7.49
CA ARG A 189 -16.32 -10.57 -7.93
C ARG A 189 -16.12 -9.32 -7.07
N GLU A 190 -16.06 -9.46 -5.76
CA GLU A 190 -15.85 -8.33 -4.85
C GLU A 190 -14.45 -7.73 -4.99
N PHE A 191 -13.43 -8.54 -5.28
CA PHE A 191 -12.06 -8.07 -5.56
C PHE A 191 -12.02 -7.15 -6.78
N TYR A 192 -12.58 -7.59 -7.90
CA TYR A 192 -12.62 -6.79 -9.13
C TYR A 192 -13.52 -5.55 -9.01
N LEU A 193 -14.62 -5.63 -8.24
CA LEU A 193 -15.44 -4.46 -7.93
C LEU A 193 -14.67 -3.40 -7.12
N GLU A 194 -13.86 -3.82 -6.13
CA GLU A 194 -13.03 -2.94 -5.31
C GLU A 194 -11.93 -2.28 -6.14
N ASN A 195 -11.13 -3.07 -6.86
CA ASN A 195 -10.02 -2.56 -7.70
C ASN A 195 -10.50 -1.64 -8.83
N SER A 196 -11.68 -1.92 -9.40
CA SER A 196 -12.22 -1.14 -10.52
C SER A 196 -13.12 0.02 -10.10
N PHE A 197 -13.38 0.21 -8.80
CA PHE A 197 -14.39 1.14 -8.29
C PHE A 197 -15.77 0.95 -8.95
N GLY A 198 -16.14 -0.31 -9.18
CA GLY A 198 -17.38 -0.71 -9.82
C GLY A 198 -17.42 -0.53 -11.34
N ALA A 199 -16.30 -0.16 -11.99
CA ALA A 199 -16.23 -0.10 -13.45
C ALA A 199 -16.30 -1.49 -14.10
N PHE A 200 -15.96 -2.55 -13.37
CA PHE A 200 -15.97 -3.92 -13.83
C PHE A 200 -16.64 -4.87 -12.83
N GLU A 201 -17.50 -5.76 -13.35
CA GLU A 201 -18.19 -6.75 -12.55
C GLU A 201 -18.21 -8.13 -13.25
N PRO A 202 -17.39 -9.09 -12.81
CA PRO A 202 -17.46 -10.45 -13.32
C PRO A 202 -18.57 -11.26 -12.64
N VAL A 203 -19.33 -12.01 -13.44
CA VAL A 203 -20.35 -12.95 -12.99
C VAL A 203 -20.05 -14.32 -13.58
N ILE A 204 -19.73 -15.29 -12.71
CA ILE A 204 -19.22 -16.60 -13.08
C ILE A 204 -20.26 -17.68 -12.75
N ASP A 205 -20.80 -18.32 -13.78
CA ASP A 205 -21.72 -19.42 -13.64
C ASP A 205 -20.93 -20.74 -13.47
N VAL A 206 -21.16 -21.46 -12.37
CA VAL A 206 -20.46 -22.73 -12.06
C VAL A 206 -21.29 -23.93 -12.56
N TYR A 207 -20.64 -24.93 -13.18
CA TYR A 207 -21.25 -26.19 -13.64
C TYR A 207 -20.40 -27.42 -13.25
N GLY A 208 -21.01 -28.60 -13.26
CA GLY A 208 -20.38 -29.86 -12.86
C GLY A 208 -20.99 -30.47 -11.58
N VAL A 209 -20.38 -31.48 -10.99
CA VAL A 209 -19.04 -32.05 -11.29
C VAL A 209 -19.05 -32.94 -12.55
N TYR A 210 -18.03 -32.82 -13.39
CA TYR A 210 -17.74 -33.67 -14.54
C TYR A 210 -16.58 -34.62 -14.21
N HIS A 211 -16.61 -35.83 -14.77
CA HIS A 211 -15.69 -36.90 -14.38
C HIS A 211 -14.69 -37.21 -15.50
N SER A 212 -13.40 -37.16 -15.18
CA SER A 212 -12.32 -37.63 -16.06
C SER A 212 -12.23 -39.15 -16.08
N ASN A 213 -11.80 -39.72 -17.21
CA ASN A 213 -11.43 -41.13 -17.31
C ASN A 213 -9.97 -41.40 -16.89
N HIS A 214 -9.25 -40.36 -16.47
CA HIS A 214 -7.85 -40.41 -16.11
C HIS A 214 -7.61 -40.09 -14.63
N THR A 215 -6.38 -40.32 -14.17
CA THR A 215 -5.91 -39.90 -12.84
C THR A 215 -5.49 -38.44 -12.87
N MET A 216 -5.45 -37.75 -11.72
CA MET A 216 -4.97 -36.36 -11.65
C MET A 216 -3.56 -36.20 -12.25
N ALA A 217 -2.66 -37.15 -11.94
CA ALA A 217 -1.28 -37.15 -12.46
C ALA A 217 -1.17 -37.22 -14.00
N TYR A 218 -2.23 -37.65 -14.70
CA TYR A 218 -2.27 -37.66 -16.15
C TYR A 218 -2.23 -36.24 -16.73
N TYR A 219 -2.78 -35.27 -16.01
CA TYR A 219 -2.80 -33.84 -16.34
C TYR A 219 -1.77 -33.05 -15.52
N SER A 220 -0.84 -33.73 -14.85
CA SER A 220 0.19 -33.07 -14.05
C SER A 220 1.06 -32.16 -14.91
N TYR A 221 1.70 -31.19 -14.27
CA TYR A 221 2.56 -30.24 -14.95
C TYR A 221 3.66 -30.91 -15.79
N ASP A 222 4.36 -31.90 -15.22
CA ASP A 222 5.44 -32.63 -15.91
C ASP A 222 4.94 -33.49 -17.10
N SER A 223 3.63 -33.73 -17.21
CA SER A 223 3.05 -34.47 -18.32
C SER A 223 3.01 -33.68 -19.63
N GLY A 224 3.15 -32.34 -19.55
CA GLY A 224 2.98 -31.43 -20.69
C GLY A 224 1.53 -31.35 -21.19
N ARG A 225 0.56 -31.71 -20.35
CA ARG A 225 -0.87 -31.52 -20.60
C ARG A 225 -1.40 -30.37 -19.76
N TYR A 226 -2.31 -29.61 -20.34
CA TYR A 226 -2.72 -28.33 -19.80
C TYR A 226 -4.25 -28.22 -19.72
N VAL A 227 -4.76 -27.06 -19.31
CA VAL A 227 -6.20 -26.85 -19.14
C VAL A 227 -6.99 -27.09 -20.45
N ASP A 228 -6.40 -26.88 -21.63
CA ASP A 228 -7.05 -27.18 -22.91
C ASP A 228 -7.21 -28.70 -23.15
N ASP A 229 -6.30 -29.55 -22.66
CA ASP A 229 -6.48 -31.01 -22.67
C ASP A 229 -7.61 -31.45 -21.74
N MET A 230 -7.74 -30.80 -20.57
CA MET A 230 -8.85 -31.04 -19.65
C MET A 230 -10.18 -30.63 -20.28
N LEU A 231 -10.22 -29.43 -20.88
CA LEU A 231 -11.39 -28.92 -21.60
C LEU A 231 -11.79 -29.82 -22.76
N ALA A 232 -10.82 -30.36 -23.50
CA ALA A 232 -11.10 -31.30 -24.59
C ALA A 232 -11.80 -32.58 -24.10
N GLU A 233 -11.55 -33.04 -22.87
CA GLU A 233 -12.25 -34.18 -22.27
C GLU A 233 -13.64 -33.80 -21.72
N ILE A 234 -13.78 -32.66 -21.05
CA ILE A 234 -15.04 -32.29 -20.38
C ILE A 234 -16.05 -31.63 -21.31
N LEU A 235 -15.60 -30.97 -22.40
CA LEU A 235 -16.48 -30.21 -23.29
C LEU A 235 -17.66 -31.04 -23.82
N PRO A 236 -17.49 -32.30 -24.28
CA PRO A 236 -18.61 -33.14 -24.72
C PRO A 236 -19.63 -33.45 -23.61
N GLN A 237 -19.26 -33.33 -22.33
CA GLN A 237 -20.16 -33.56 -21.19
C GLN A 237 -20.98 -32.31 -20.85
N VAL A 238 -20.40 -31.11 -21.00
CA VAL A 238 -21.00 -29.82 -20.63
C VAL A 238 -21.82 -29.19 -21.75
N ASP A 239 -21.36 -29.27 -23.00
CA ASP A 239 -21.95 -28.59 -24.17
C ASP A 239 -23.44 -28.91 -24.41
N PRO A 240 -23.95 -30.13 -24.15
CA PRO A 240 -25.40 -30.37 -24.23
C PRO A 240 -26.26 -29.64 -23.17
N GLN A 241 -25.63 -29.06 -22.14
CA GLN A 241 -26.28 -28.51 -20.95
C GLN A 241 -26.11 -27.00 -20.82
N VAL A 242 -25.11 -26.43 -21.49
CA VAL A 242 -24.70 -25.02 -21.35
C VAL A 242 -24.69 -24.38 -22.72
N ASN A 243 -25.39 -23.25 -22.87
CA ASN A 243 -25.32 -22.45 -24.09
C ASN A 243 -24.12 -21.49 -23.99
N PHE A 244 -23.04 -21.80 -24.69
CA PHE A 244 -21.79 -21.07 -24.60
C PHE A 244 -21.84 -19.66 -25.22
N THR A 245 -22.80 -19.38 -26.11
CA THR A 245 -22.99 -18.02 -26.66
C THR A 245 -23.31 -16.97 -25.59
N ALA A 246 -23.70 -17.38 -24.37
CA ALA A 246 -23.94 -16.47 -23.26
C ALA A 246 -22.66 -15.91 -22.60
N TYR A 247 -21.49 -16.47 -22.94
CA TYR A 247 -20.19 -16.11 -22.40
C TYR A 247 -19.24 -15.50 -23.46
N ASP A 248 -19.77 -15.25 -24.65
CA ASP A 248 -19.19 -14.42 -25.71
C ASP A 248 -19.73 -13.00 -25.53
N ASN A 249 -19.07 -12.20 -24.68
CA ASN A 249 -19.62 -10.92 -24.23
C ASN A 249 -19.42 -9.79 -25.25
N ASP A 250 -18.57 -9.97 -26.27
CA ASP A 250 -18.33 -8.98 -27.32
C ASP A 250 -18.91 -9.40 -28.70
N GLY A 251 -19.30 -10.66 -28.85
CA GLY A 251 -19.91 -11.22 -30.04
C GLY A 251 -18.90 -11.58 -31.14
N ASP A 252 -17.62 -11.77 -30.79
CA ASP A 252 -16.56 -12.10 -31.74
C ASP A 252 -16.55 -13.57 -32.17
N GLY A 253 -17.38 -14.40 -31.54
CA GLY A 253 -17.50 -15.83 -31.79
C GLY A 253 -16.66 -16.70 -30.85
N TRP A 254 -16.05 -16.12 -29.83
CA TRP A 254 -15.27 -16.78 -28.80
C TRP A 254 -15.90 -16.60 -27.42
N VAL A 255 -15.83 -17.65 -26.61
CA VAL A 255 -16.12 -17.55 -25.18
C VAL A 255 -14.96 -16.81 -24.52
N ASP A 256 -15.24 -15.74 -23.80
CA ASP A 256 -14.21 -14.82 -23.27
C ASP A 256 -13.34 -15.42 -22.16
N MET A 257 -13.89 -16.32 -21.34
CA MET A 257 -13.12 -17.04 -20.33
C MET A 257 -13.85 -18.31 -19.87
N VAL A 258 -13.11 -19.41 -19.79
CA VAL A 258 -13.54 -20.66 -19.14
C VAL A 258 -12.56 -21.03 -18.03
N ILE A 259 -13.07 -21.20 -16.80
CA ILE A 259 -12.30 -21.69 -15.66
C ILE A 259 -12.54 -23.19 -15.50
N VAL A 260 -11.50 -24.01 -15.42
CA VAL A 260 -11.62 -25.40 -14.96
C VAL A 260 -11.14 -25.48 -13.53
N ILE A 261 -12.04 -25.81 -12.61
CA ILE A 261 -11.68 -26.08 -11.23
C ILE A 261 -11.48 -27.59 -11.11
N HIS A 262 -10.30 -28.02 -10.69
CA HIS A 262 -9.97 -29.44 -10.61
C HIS A 262 -9.97 -29.94 -9.16
N ALA A 263 -10.39 -31.20 -8.97
CA ALA A 263 -10.23 -31.87 -7.68
C ALA A 263 -8.75 -32.02 -7.30
N GLY A 264 -8.43 -31.90 -6.01
CA GLY A 264 -7.07 -32.05 -5.49
C GLY A 264 -6.31 -30.72 -5.31
N PRO A 265 -5.05 -30.79 -4.84
CA PRO A 265 -4.25 -29.60 -4.52
C PRO A 265 -3.50 -29.05 -5.73
N ASP A 266 -3.09 -27.79 -5.64
CA ASP A 266 -2.23 -27.13 -6.64
C ASP A 266 -0.77 -27.55 -6.49
N ALA A 267 -0.10 -27.82 -7.61
CA ALA A 267 1.34 -28.05 -7.65
C ALA A 267 2.14 -26.83 -7.16
N ALA A 268 1.65 -25.60 -7.36
CA ALA A 268 2.29 -24.37 -6.85
C ALA A 268 2.32 -24.29 -5.32
N ALA A 269 1.37 -24.96 -4.65
CA ALA A 269 1.26 -25.04 -3.20
C ALA A 269 1.94 -26.28 -2.60
N THR A 270 2.04 -27.39 -3.35
CA THR A 270 2.61 -28.65 -2.85
C THR A 270 4.04 -28.92 -3.30
N GLY A 271 4.50 -28.25 -4.37
CA GLY A 271 5.75 -28.55 -5.06
C GLY A 271 5.76 -29.88 -5.83
N ASN A 272 4.63 -30.59 -5.93
CA ASN A 272 4.55 -31.88 -6.61
C ASN A 272 4.09 -31.73 -8.08
N THR A 273 5.01 -31.29 -8.94
CA THR A 273 4.77 -31.06 -10.37
C THR A 273 4.46 -32.33 -11.17
N SER A 274 4.85 -33.51 -10.66
CA SER A 274 4.65 -34.81 -11.32
C SER A 274 3.31 -35.47 -11.00
N GLY A 275 2.64 -35.05 -9.92
CA GLY A 275 1.41 -35.65 -9.43
C GLY A 275 0.23 -34.69 -9.31
N ASN A 276 0.49 -33.39 -9.26
CA ASN A 276 -0.53 -32.34 -9.17
C ASN A 276 -0.54 -31.46 -10.43
N ILE A 277 -1.69 -30.84 -10.65
CA ILE A 277 -1.90 -29.87 -11.73
C ILE A 277 -1.44 -28.52 -11.18
N TRP A 278 -0.74 -27.76 -12.00
CA TRP A 278 -0.35 -26.38 -11.69
C TRP A 278 -1.43 -25.42 -12.17
N SER A 279 -1.84 -24.44 -11.37
CA SER A 279 -2.78 -23.39 -11.82
C SER A 279 -2.15 -22.51 -12.90
N HIS A 280 -2.80 -22.40 -14.06
CA HIS A 280 -2.28 -21.64 -15.20
C HIS A 280 -3.40 -21.21 -16.16
N ALA A 281 -3.12 -20.18 -16.95
CA ALA A 281 -3.92 -19.79 -18.11
C ALA A 281 -3.35 -20.33 -19.44
N SER A 282 -4.24 -20.68 -20.36
CA SER A 282 -3.94 -21.27 -21.67
C SER A 282 -5.01 -20.89 -22.70
N TRP A 283 -4.74 -21.15 -23.97
CA TRP A 283 -5.67 -20.91 -25.07
C TRP A 283 -6.13 -22.23 -25.67
N ALA A 284 -7.42 -22.50 -25.59
CA ALA A 284 -8.06 -23.63 -26.24
C ALA A 284 -8.51 -23.28 -27.66
N TYR A 285 -8.62 -24.29 -28.53
CA TYR A 285 -9.27 -24.16 -29.84
C TYR A 285 -10.35 -25.23 -29.95
N LEU A 286 -11.41 -25.10 -29.15
CA LEU A 286 -12.44 -26.12 -29.02
C LEU A 286 -13.80 -25.60 -29.50
N PRO A 287 -14.37 -26.17 -30.58
CA PRO A 287 -15.69 -25.76 -31.06
C PRO A 287 -16.80 -26.26 -30.12
N THR A 288 -17.78 -25.41 -29.87
CA THR A 288 -19.04 -25.77 -29.18
C THR A 288 -20.12 -26.11 -30.20
N ASN A 289 -21.20 -26.77 -29.76
CA ASN A 289 -22.38 -27.00 -30.61
C ASN A 289 -23.25 -25.74 -30.78
N ASP A 290 -22.94 -24.65 -30.08
CA ASP A 290 -23.67 -23.37 -30.12
C ASP A 290 -23.17 -22.39 -31.18
N GLY A 291 -22.08 -22.73 -31.89
CA GLY A 291 -21.52 -21.90 -32.96
C GLY A 291 -20.45 -20.92 -32.51
N VAL A 292 -19.99 -21.01 -31.25
CA VAL A 292 -18.83 -20.28 -30.70
C VAL A 292 -17.68 -21.24 -30.38
N TYR A 293 -16.48 -20.71 -30.20
CA TYR A 293 -15.30 -21.45 -29.79
C TYR A 293 -14.91 -21.13 -28.34
N ILE A 294 -14.40 -22.11 -27.61
CA ILE A 294 -13.66 -21.84 -26.37
C ILE A 294 -12.25 -21.40 -26.76
N GLY A 295 -11.86 -20.20 -26.30
CA GLY A 295 -10.54 -19.59 -26.49
C GLY A 295 -9.78 -19.47 -25.17
N PRO A 296 -9.79 -18.30 -24.50
CA PRO A 296 -9.11 -18.11 -23.22
C PRO A 296 -9.66 -19.04 -22.14
N CYS A 297 -8.75 -19.72 -21.43
CA CYS A 297 -9.12 -20.59 -20.33
C CYS A 297 -8.04 -20.63 -19.25
N ASN A 298 -8.45 -20.94 -18.01
CA ASN A 298 -7.54 -21.09 -16.89
C ASN A 298 -7.99 -22.20 -15.95
N THR A 299 -7.11 -22.60 -15.03
CA THR A 299 -7.39 -23.68 -14.09
C THR A 299 -6.99 -23.33 -12.66
N GLY A 300 -7.74 -23.85 -11.69
CA GLY A 300 -7.44 -23.69 -10.26
C GLY A 300 -7.85 -24.90 -9.41
N PRO A 301 -7.31 -25.03 -8.18
CA PRO A 301 -7.50 -26.21 -7.33
C PRO A 301 -8.79 -26.15 -6.51
N ASP A 302 -9.19 -27.31 -5.97
CA ASP A 302 -10.18 -27.43 -4.89
C ASP A 302 -9.54 -27.44 -3.50
N VAL A 303 -8.47 -28.20 -3.33
CA VAL A 303 -7.78 -28.31 -2.03
C VAL A 303 -6.91 -27.07 -1.82
N ASN A 304 -7.14 -26.39 -0.69
CA ASN A 304 -6.54 -25.08 -0.38
C ASN A 304 -6.90 -24.00 -1.41
N ALA A 305 -8.05 -24.12 -2.08
CA ALA A 305 -8.57 -23.09 -2.98
C ALA A 305 -8.67 -21.74 -2.27
N SER A 306 -7.94 -20.76 -2.77
CA SER A 306 -7.92 -19.38 -2.30
C SER A 306 -8.26 -18.43 -3.45
N ILE A 307 -8.87 -17.30 -3.14
CA ILE A 307 -9.32 -16.35 -4.17
C ILE A 307 -8.16 -15.71 -4.92
N GLY A 308 -6.97 -15.61 -4.32
CA GLY A 308 -5.82 -14.95 -4.93
C GLY A 308 -5.36 -15.63 -6.21
N VAL A 309 -5.35 -16.97 -6.23
CA VAL A 309 -5.08 -17.76 -7.45
C VAL A 309 -6.07 -17.42 -8.56
N PHE A 310 -7.37 -17.51 -8.29
CA PHE A 310 -8.39 -17.18 -9.29
C PHE A 310 -8.36 -15.72 -9.73
N THR A 311 -7.87 -14.82 -8.88
CA THR A 311 -7.75 -13.40 -9.17
C THR A 311 -6.63 -13.14 -10.18
N HIS A 312 -5.46 -13.71 -9.94
CA HIS A 312 -4.28 -13.66 -10.81
C HIS A 312 -4.60 -14.23 -12.20
N GLU A 313 -5.12 -15.47 -12.24
CA GLU A 313 -5.46 -16.19 -13.47
C GLU A 313 -6.53 -15.50 -14.33
N MET A 314 -7.45 -14.78 -13.66
CA MET A 314 -8.43 -13.96 -14.35
C MET A 314 -7.80 -12.68 -14.91
N GLY A 315 -6.76 -12.13 -14.28
CA GLY A 315 -5.99 -10.98 -14.75
C GLY A 315 -5.43 -11.22 -16.16
N HIS A 316 -4.84 -12.39 -16.38
CA HIS A 316 -4.38 -12.78 -17.73
C HIS A 316 -5.51 -12.90 -18.74
N SER A 317 -6.67 -13.41 -18.32
CA SER A 317 -7.82 -13.56 -19.19
C SER A 317 -8.37 -12.21 -19.67
N ILE A 318 -8.13 -11.12 -18.93
CA ILE A 318 -8.50 -9.74 -19.31
C ILE A 318 -7.33 -8.94 -19.93
N GLY A 319 -6.20 -9.61 -20.21
CA GLY A 319 -5.07 -9.04 -20.92
C GLY A 319 -3.96 -8.42 -20.07
N GLU A 320 -3.90 -8.73 -18.77
CA GLU A 320 -2.78 -8.35 -17.91
C GLU A 320 -1.64 -9.39 -18.00
N GLU A 321 -0.41 -8.92 -17.83
CA GLU A 321 0.80 -9.76 -17.85
C GLU A 321 1.33 -10.04 -16.45
N ASP A 322 2.32 -10.93 -16.35
CA ASP A 322 3.05 -11.18 -15.12
C ASP A 322 3.94 -9.98 -14.77
N PHE A 323 3.76 -9.43 -13.57
CA PHE A 323 4.60 -8.35 -13.05
C PHE A 323 5.66 -8.84 -12.05
N TYR A 324 5.84 -10.16 -11.91
CA TYR A 324 7.05 -10.76 -11.36
C TYR A 324 8.02 -11.13 -12.49
N ASP A 325 9.31 -11.27 -12.20
CA ASP A 325 10.27 -11.75 -13.18
C ASP A 325 10.06 -13.26 -13.41
N THR A 326 9.52 -13.63 -14.57
CA THR A 326 9.24 -15.03 -14.93
C THR A 326 10.48 -15.90 -15.15
N THR A 327 11.68 -15.30 -15.09
CA THR A 327 12.95 -16.03 -15.00
C THR A 327 13.47 -16.15 -13.57
N TYR A 328 12.79 -15.50 -12.62
CA TYR A 328 13.03 -15.50 -11.18
C TYR A 328 14.48 -15.15 -10.83
N ARG A 329 15.06 -14.20 -11.56
CA ARG A 329 16.31 -13.53 -11.16
C ARG A 329 16.04 -12.41 -10.16
N SER A 330 14.78 -12.03 -10.02
CA SER A 330 14.25 -10.99 -9.13
C SER A 330 12.78 -11.29 -8.82
N MET A 331 12.16 -10.48 -7.97
CA MET A 331 10.74 -10.60 -7.62
C MET A 331 9.83 -9.67 -8.44
N GLY A 332 10.40 -8.83 -9.32
CA GLY A 332 9.64 -7.80 -10.03
C GLY A 332 8.92 -6.87 -9.05
N THR A 333 7.60 -6.73 -9.19
CA THR A 333 6.76 -5.93 -8.28
C THR A 333 6.45 -6.60 -6.94
N GLY A 334 6.90 -7.84 -6.73
CA GLY A 334 6.81 -8.52 -5.43
C GLY A 334 5.39 -8.78 -4.94
N ASP A 335 5.22 -8.79 -3.63
CA ASP A 335 3.96 -9.01 -2.93
C ASP A 335 3.04 -7.79 -3.04
N TRP A 336 3.49 -6.64 -3.55
CA TRP A 336 2.69 -5.42 -3.67
C TRP A 336 1.66 -5.44 -4.82
N ASP A 337 1.75 -6.42 -5.72
CA ASP A 337 0.90 -6.58 -6.89
C ASP A 337 0.30 -8.00 -6.99
N VAL A 338 -1.00 -8.08 -7.28
CA VAL A 338 -1.70 -9.35 -7.52
C VAL A 338 -1.19 -10.11 -8.72
N MET A 339 -0.67 -9.40 -9.72
CA MET A 339 -0.03 -10.00 -10.90
C MET A 339 1.41 -10.45 -10.62
N ALA A 340 1.81 -10.43 -9.35
CA ALA A 340 3.06 -10.95 -8.83
C ALA A 340 2.81 -11.77 -7.55
N GLY A 341 3.62 -11.58 -6.50
CA GLY A 341 3.52 -12.30 -5.23
C GLY A 341 2.25 -12.02 -4.43
N GLY A 342 1.60 -10.87 -4.70
CA GLY A 342 0.42 -10.40 -3.97
C GLY A 342 -0.80 -11.30 -4.07
N CYS A 343 -0.83 -12.23 -5.02
CA CYS A 343 -1.86 -13.27 -5.11
C CYS A 343 -1.81 -14.26 -3.92
N TRP A 344 -0.68 -14.41 -3.21
CA TRP A 344 -0.55 -15.33 -2.07
C TRP A 344 -0.81 -14.70 -0.72
N TYR A 345 -1.21 -13.43 -0.70
CA TYR A 345 -1.31 -12.67 0.52
C TYR A 345 -2.51 -13.08 1.39
N GLY A 346 -2.36 -12.90 2.70
CA GLY A 346 -3.34 -13.32 3.73
C GLY A 346 -2.98 -14.61 4.48
N ASN A 347 -3.79 -14.93 5.50
CA ASN A 347 -3.65 -16.12 6.33
C ASN A 347 -5.02 -16.80 6.54
N PRO A 348 -5.33 -17.90 5.82
CA PRO A 348 -4.42 -18.70 5.01
C PRO A 348 -3.95 -18.01 3.71
N PRO A 349 -2.82 -18.43 3.11
CA PRO A 349 -2.27 -17.81 1.90
C PRO A 349 -3.27 -17.71 0.74
N GLY A 350 -3.28 -16.56 0.07
CA GLY A 350 -4.17 -16.17 -1.02
C GLY A 350 -5.62 -15.88 -0.59
N SER A 351 -5.89 -15.83 0.72
CA SER A 351 -7.23 -15.47 1.23
C SER A 351 -7.51 -13.96 1.17
N ASN A 352 -6.47 -13.12 1.09
CA ASN A 352 -6.59 -11.67 1.03
C ASN A 352 -5.53 -11.11 0.07
N PRO A 353 -5.71 -11.30 -1.24
CA PRO A 353 -4.74 -10.85 -2.24
C PRO A 353 -4.60 -9.32 -2.23
N MET A 354 -3.42 -8.85 -2.65
CA MET A 354 -3.16 -7.43 -2.83
C MET A 354 -3.87 -6.88 -4.08
N HIS A 355 -3.99 -5.57 -4.22
CA HIS A 355 -4.56 -4.91 -5.40
C HIS A 355 -3.64 -5.00 -6.62
N PHE A 356 -4.22 -4.74 -7.80
CA PHE A 356 -3.45 -4.52 -9.03
C PHE A 356 -2.52 -3.31 -8.91
N ASN A 357 -1.36 -3.37 -9.54
CA ASN A 357 -0.50 -2.20 -9.72
C ASN A 357 -1.23 -1.06 -10.50
N PRO A 358 -0.78 0.20 -10.38
CA PRO A 358 -1.40 1.33 -11.07
C PRO A 358 -1.45 1.23 -12.59
N TYR A 359 -0.43 0.64 -13.23
CA TYR A 359 -0.40 0.49 -14.68
C TYR A 359 -1.59 -0.37 -15.14
N SER A 360 -1.82 -1.54 -14.53
CA SER A 360 -2.97 -2.39 -14.85
C SER A 360 -4.31 -1.66 -14.68
N LYS A 361 -4.47 -0.92 -13.57
CA LYS A 361 -5.71 -0.14 -13.32
C LYS A 361 -5.93 0.97 -14.35
N VAL A 362 -4.87 1.65 -14.79
CA VAL A 362 -4.95 2.69 -15.83
C VAL A 362 -5.15 2.08 -17.21
N HIS A 363 -4.44 0.99 -17.53
CA HIS A 363 -4.53 0.25 -18.79
C HIS A 363 -5.95 -0.27 -19.01
N GLN A 364 -6.58 -0.90 -18.00
CA GLN A 364 -7.98 -1.33 -18.06
C GLN A 364 -9.00 -0.18 -18.09
N GLY A 365 -8.56 1.05 -17.81
CA GLY A 365 -9.41 2.25 -17.75
C GLY A 365 -10.24 2.34 -16.46
N TRP A 366 -9.83 1.65 -15.40
CA TRP A 366 -10.48 1.71 -14.09
C TRP A 366 -10.12 2.99 -13.34
N LEU A 367 -8.90 3.49 -13.51
CA LEU A 367 -8.42 4.72 -12.93
C LEU A 367 -7.92 5.70 -13.99
N THR A 368 -7.92 6.97 -13.64
CA THR A 368 -7.28 8.04 -14.42
C THR A 368 -6.34 8.75 -13.46
N PRO A 369 -5.02 8.75 -13.72
CA PRO A 369 -4.06 9.36 -12.83
C PRO A 369 -4.17 10.89 -12.88
N THR A 370 -3.86 11.53 -11.76
CA THR A 370 -3.61 12.97 -11.70
C THR A 370 -2.18 13.22 -12.12
N TYR A 371 -2.00 13.90 -13.25
CA TYR A 371 -0.69 14.22 -13.78
C TYR A 371 -0.07 15.39 -13.01
N ILE A 372 1.14 15.19 -12.49
CA ILE A 372 1.95 16.24 -11.87
C ILE A 372 3.14 16.50 -12.78
N SER A 373 3.26 17.76 -13.21
CA SER A 373 4.32 18.23 -14.11
C SER A 373 5.08 19.44 -13.54
N THR A 374 4.74 19.85 -12.33
CA THR A 374 5.24 21.02 -11.62
C THR A 374 5.39 20.69 -10.13
N ASN A 375 6.09 21.54 -9.39
CA ASN A 375 6.26 21.35 -7.96
C ASN A 375 4.90 21.46 -7.24
N GLN A 376 4.53 20.46 -6.44
CA GLN A 376 3.21 20.41 -5.82
C GLN A 376 3.23 19.66 -4.49
N HIS A 377 2.47 20.16 -3.52
CA HIS A 377 2.08 19.40 -2.33
C HIS A 377 0.92 18.44 -2.67
N VAL A 378 1.14 17.15 -2.46
CA VAL A 378 0.21 16.07 -2.79
C VAL A 378 -0.45 15.53 -1.53
N SER A 379 -1.72 15.15 -1.65
CA SER A 379 -2.48 14.46 -0.61
C SER A 379 -3.17 13.25 -1.24
N LEU A 380 -2.94 12.06 -0.70
CA LEU A 380 -3.55 10.82 -1.18
C LEU A 380 -4.37 10.18 -0.07
N ARG A 381 -5.59 9.75 -0.41
CA ARG A 381 -6.34 8.78 0.39
C ARG A 381 -5.94 7.35 -0.01
N PRO A 382 -6.17 6.35 0.85
CA PRO A 382 -5.76 4.98 0.58
C PRO A 382 -6.40 4.43 -0.70
N ARG A 383 -5.62 3.70 -1.51
CA ARG A 383 -6.01 3.11 -2.81
C ARG A 383 -7.18 2.14 -2.70
N GLU A 384 -7.42 1.65 -1.50
CA GLU A 384 -8.47 0.71 -1.18
C GLU A 384 -9.86 1.36 -1.04
N VAL A 385 -9.90 2.68 -0.81
CA VAL A 385 -11.14 3.44 -0.57
C VAL A 385 -11.30 4.66 -1.48
N ALA A 386 -10.25 5.06 -2.19
CA ALA A 386 -10.25 6.24 -3.05
C ALA A 386 -9.52 6.00 -4.37
N ARG A 387 -9.88 6.80 -5.37
CA ARG A 387 -9.33 6.76 -6.74
C ARG A 387 -8.09 7.64 -6.89
N ASP A 388 -7.44 7.96 -5.79
CA ASP A 388 -6.32 8.90 -5.77
C ASP A 388 -5.07 8.17 -6.30
N LEU A 389 -4.63 8.57 -7.49
CA LEU A 389 -3.42 8.06 -8.13
C LEU A 389 -2.70 9.25 -8.76
N VAL A 390 -1.41 9.39 -8.51
CA VAL A 390 -0.57 10.42 -9.11
C VAL A 390 0.34 9.80 -10.16
N GLN A 391 0.53 10.51 -11.27
CA GLN A 391 1.54 10.18 -12.29
C GLN A 391 2.49 11.35 -12.49
N VAL A 392 3.80 11.09 -12.50
CA VAL A 392 4.85 12.09 -12.73
C VAL A 392 5.71 11.65 -13.91
N ASN A 393 5.63 12.37 -15.02
CA ASN A 393 6.28 11.96 -16.26
C ASN A 393 7.77 12.29 -16.26
N ILE A 394 8.58 11.27 -16.55
CA ILE A 394 10.00 11.45 -16.93
C ILE A 394 10.09 11.75 -18.43
N SER A 395 9.30 11.04 -19.25
CA SER A 395 9.19 11.19 -20.69
C SER A 395 7.84 10.65 -21.19
N ASP A 396 7.61 10.67 -22.51
CA ASP A 396 6.42 10.05 -23.14
C ASP A 396 6.36 8.53 -22.95
N THR A 397 7.47 7.89 -22.56
CA THR A 397 7.59 6.43 -22.44
C THR A 397 8.02 5.97 -21.05
N GLN A 398 8.19 6.90 -20.10
CA GLN A 398 8.65 6.59 -18.75
C GLN A 398 8.07 7.56 -17.73
N TRP A 399 7.60 7.06 -16.60
CA TRP A 399 6.97 7.87 -15.56
C TRP A 399 6.91 7.13 -14.22
N PHE A 400 6.68 7.89 -13.16
CA PHE A 400 6.36 7.34 -11.84
C PHE A 400 4.85 7.34 -11.60
N TYR A 401 4.34 6.31 -10.92
CA TYR A 401 3.04 6.34 -10.27
C TYR A 401 3.21 6.37 -8.76
N LEU A 402 2.35 7.13 -8.06
CA LEU A 402 2.33 7.19 -6.60
C LEU A 402 0.91 6.94 -6.10
N GLU A 403 0.74 5.95 -5.24
CA GLU A 403 -0.51 5.63 -4.55
C GLU A 403 -0.26 5.32 -3.07
N TYR A 404 -1.29 5.46 -2.22
CA TYR A 404 -1.19 5.25 -0.78
C TYR A 404 -1.78 3.89 -0.38
N ILE A 405 -1.01 3.04 0.30
CA ILE A 405 -1.47 1.77 0.88
C ILE A 405 -1.70 1.97 2.38
N SER A 406 -2.84 1.51 2.91
CA SER A 406 -3.17 1.70 4.33
C SER A 406 -3.75 0.45 5.00
N THR A 407 -3.07 -0.02 6.05
CA THR A 407 -3.56 -1.07 6.94
C THR A 407 -4.62 -0.57 7.93
N MET A 408 -4.88 0.74 7.96
CA MET A 408 -5.81 1.38 8.88
C MET A 408 -7.22 1.51 8.28
N CYS A 409 -7.37 1.37 6.98
CA CYS A 409 -8.65 1.52 6.31
C CYS A 409 -9.51 0.24 6.44
N MET A 410 -10.85 0.40 6.47
CA MET A 410 -11.79 -0.73 6.54
C MET A 410 -12.08 -1.33 5.15
N ALA A 411 -11.06 -1.47 4.30
CA ALA A 411 -11.20 -2.12 3.01
C ALA A 411 -11.26 -3.64 3.12
N ARG A 412 -11.64 -4.31 2.02
CA ARG A 412 -11.82 -5.75 2.03
C ARG A 412 -10.54 -6.48 1.63
N PHE A 413 -9.83 -5.97 0.65
CA PHE A 413 -8.55 -6.46 0.16
C PHE A 413 -7.41 -5.52 0.60
N ASP A 414 -6.15 -5.87 0.32
CA ASP A 414 -4.95 -5.19 0.86
C ASP A 414 -4.81 -5.17 2.40
N ARG A 415 -5.78 -5.67 3.17
CA ARG A 415 -5.79 -5.61 4.66
C ARG A 415 -4.65 -6.39 5.31
N ALA A 416 -4.08 -7.35 4.60
CA ALA A 416 -2.94 -8.11 5.08
C ALA A 416 -1.60 -7.37 4.90
N ALA A 417 -1.58 -6.18 4.26
CA ALA A 417 -0.39 -5.35 4.09
C ALA A 417 0.40 -5.22 5.40
N LEU A 418 1.72 -5.32 5.31
CA LEU A 418 2.59 -5.34 6.50
C LEU A 418 2.80 -3.92 7.08
N ALA A 419 2.57 -2.88 6.28
CA ALA A 419 2.72 -1.47 6.65
C ALA A 419 1.78 -0.55 5.88
N SER A 420 1.75 0.73 6.28
CA SER A 420 1.05 1.80 5.56
C SER A 420 2.08 2.82 5.07
N GLY A 421 1.93 3.33 3.85
CA GLY A 421 2.81 4.34 3.26
C GLY A 421 2.56 4.51 1.76
N VAL A 422 3.23 5.49 1.15
CA VAL A 422 3.19 5.69 -0.30
C VAL A 422 4.05 4.62 -0.96
N ILE A 423 3.51 3.92 -1.95
CA ILE A 423 4.31 3.10 -2.85
C ILE A 423 4.62 3.91 -4.10
N ILE A 424 5.89 3.89 -4.52
CA ILE A 424 6.36 4.57 -5.73
C ILE A 424 6.64 3.50 -6.77
N TRP A 425 5.97 3.60 -7.90
CA TRP A 425 6.14 2.68 -9.01
C TRP A 425 6.84 3.38 -10.17
N HIS A 426 7.76 2.69 -10.84
CA HIS A 426 8.44 3.22 -12.01
C HIS A 426 8.05 2.40 -13.25
N TYR A 427 7.38 3.04 -14.18
CA TYR A 427 6.98 2.43 -15.44
C TYR A 427 7.92 2.85 -16.58
N ASP A 428 8.40 1.89 -17.37
CA ASP A 428 9.18 2.12 -18.60
C ASP A 428 8.60 1.27 -19.75
N ALA A 429 7.98 1.92 -20.73
CA ALA A 429 7.31 1.28 -21.87
C ALA A 429 8.22 0.41 -22.76
N TYR A 430 9.54 0.52 -22.60
CA TYR A 430 10.53 -0.30 -23.31
C TYR A 430 11.34 -1.20 -22.37
N GLY A 431 10.95 -1.26 -21.09
CA GLY A 431 11.44 -2.25 -20.13
C GLY A 431 10.85 -3.63 -20.38
N SER A 432 11.31 -4.61 -19.62
CA SER A 432 10.76 -5.96 -19.61
C SER A 432 10.78 -6.48 -18.19
N GLN A 433 9.71 -7.13 -17.74
CA GLN A 433 9.68 -7.69 -16.38
C GLN A 433 10.74 -8.77 -16.15
N THR A 434 11.27 -9.35 -17.22
CA THR A 434 12.38 -10.31 -17.16
C THR A 434 13.76 -9.64 -17.17
N ASN A 435 13.86 -8.32 -17.14
CA ASN A 435 15.15 -7.64 -17.08
C ASN A 435 15.29 -6.87 -15.77
N PRO A 436 16.00 -7.43 -14.77
CA PRO A 436 16.20 -6.75 -13.50
C PRO A 436 16.86 -5.37 -13.61
N GLU A 437 17.61 -5.10 -14.67
CA GLU A 437 18.25 -3.80 -14.88
C GLU A 437 17.32 -2.76 -15.52
N ARG A 438 16.12 -3.17 -15.97
CA ARG A 438 15.14 -2.31 -16.66
C ARG A 438 13.75 -2.97 -16.73
N TYR A 439 13.02 -2.94 -15.63
CA TYR A 439 11.66 -3.46 -15.58
C TYR A 439 10.70 -2.64 -16.45
N LEU A 440 9.62 -3.31 -16.88
CA LEU A 440 8.45 -2.61 -17.44
C LEU A 440 7.73 -1.86 -16.32
N MET A 441 7.57 -2.51 -15.18
CA MET A 441 7.02 -1.94 -13.95
C MET A 441 7.88 -2.34 -12.76
N ASP A 442 8.40 -1.34 -12.06
CA ASP A 442 9.25 -1.51 -10.89
C ASP A 442 8.61 -0.90 -9.65
N VAL A 443 8.99 -1.39 -8.48
CA VAL A 443 8.72 -0.75 -7.18
C VAL A 443 10.02 -0.10 -6.73
N GLU A 444 10.02 1.21 -6.56
CA GLU A 444 11.17 1.92 -5.99
C GLU A 444 11.07 1.80 -4.46
N GLU A 445 11.71 0.76 -3.92
CA GLU A 445 11.63 0.33 -2.52
C GLU A 445 12.28 1.37 -1.61
N PHE A 446 11.60 1.82 -0.56
CA PHE A 446 12.28 2.57 0.49
C PHE A 446 13.32 1.66 1.18
N ASP A 447 14.60 1.91 0.90
CA ASP A 447 15.72 1.02 1.22
C ASP A 447 16.33 1.25 2.62
N ASP A 448 15.69 2.06 3.48
CA ASP A 448 16.27 2.59 4.74
C ASP A 448 17.73 3.11 4.56
N ARG A 449 18.08 3.49 3.33
CA ARG A 449 19.39 3.96 2.88
C ARG A 449 20.53 2.96 3.06
N ASP A 450 20.23 1.66 3.07
CA ASP A 450 21.24 0.61 3.09
C ASP A 450 21.88 0.35 1.71
N GLY A 451 21.30 0.90 0.66
CA GLY A 451 21.81 0.87 -0.70
C GLY A 451 21.42 -0.39 -1.47
N THR A 452 20.42 -1.15 -1.01
CA THR A 452 19.89 -2.32 -1.71
C THR A 452 18.46 -2.10 -2.22
N GLN A 453 18.07 -2.89 -3.22
CA GLN A 453 16.71 -3.00 -3.74
C GLN A 453 16.39 -4.50 -3.72
N GLU A 454 15.78 -4.95 -2.64
CA GLU A 454 15.64 -6.35 -2.26
C GLU A 454 14.85 -7.15 -3.29
N LEU A 455 13.80 -6.56 -3.88
CA LEU A 455 13.02 -7.16 -4.95
C LEU A 455 13.90 -7.41 -6.19
N GLN A 456 14.72 -6.43 -6.57
CA GLN A 456 15.64 -6.55 -7.71
C GLN A 456 16.71 -7.63 -7.48
N LEU A 457 17.16 -7.79 -6.23
CA LEU A 457 18.19 -8.75 -5.81
C LEU A 457 17.64 -10.14 -5.46
N ASN A 458 16.33 -10.35 -5.53
CA ASN A 458 15.66 -11.60 -5.18
C ASN A 458 15.91 -12.02 -3.70
N LEU A 459 15.98 -11.05 -2.79
CA LEU A 459 16.27 -11.28 -1.37
C LEU A 459 14.99 -11.58 -0.55
N ASN A 460 13.89 -10.90 -0.87
CA ASN A 460 12.55 -11.12 -0.33
C ASN A 460 11.50 -10.73 -1.41
N ARG A 461 10.21 -10.99 -1.16
CA ARG A 461 9.08 -10.56 -2.03
C ARG A 461 8.49 -9.21 -1.64
N GLY A 462 9.16 -8.44 -0.81
CA GLY A 462 8.67 -7.18 -0.28
C GLY A 462 8.36 -7.28 1.21
N GLU A 463 8.54 -6.18 1.89
CA GLU A 463 8.56 -6.08 3.33
C GLU A 463 8.00 -4.73 3.81
N PRO A 464 7.62 -4.58 5.09
CA PRO A 464 6.93 -3.35 5.52
C PRO A 464 7.75 -2.06 5.34
N THR A 465 9.06 -2.17 5.11
CA THR A 465 9.93 -1.01 4.87
C THR A 465 9.89 -0.52 3.43
N ASP A 466 9.32 -1.23 2.45
CA ASP A 466 9.33 -0.78 1.04
C ASP A 466 8.49 0.49 0.79
N LEU A 467 7.60 0.84 1.73
CA LEU A 467 6.68 1.97 1.62
C LEU A 467 7.27 3.27 2.21
N TRP A 468 7.13 4.36 1.45
CA TRP A 468 7.57 5.70 1.84
C TRP A 468 6.62 6.33 2.84
N ALA A 469 7.10 6.56 4.07
CA ALA A 469 6.34 7.20 5.14
C ALA A 469 7.26 7.84 6.18
N ASP A 470 6.83 8.97 6.75
CA ASP A 470 7.59 9.71 7.78
C ASP A 470 9.04 10.03 7.38
N ASP A 471 9.29 10.20 6.08
CA ASP A 471 10.60 10.47 5.53
C ASP A 471 10.66 11.84 4.87
N THR A 472 11.65 12.62 5.28
CA THR A 472 11.84 13.99 4.80
C THR A 472 12.83 14.09 3.65
N THR A 473 13.70 13.10 3.47
CA THR A 473 14.68 13.08 2.36
C THR A 473 13.98 12.64 1.06
N GLY A 474 13.20 11.57 1.15
CA GLY A 474 12.49 10.96 0.06
C GLY A 474 13.40 10.41 -1.05
N MET A 475 12.88 10.40 -2.27
CA MET A 475 13.54 9.87 -3.47
C MET A 475 13.92 11.00 -4.42
N SER A 476 15.15 11.01 -4.90
CA SER A 476 15.66 11.99 -5.87
C SER A 476 16.69 11.36 -6.80
N ASP A 477 17.22 12.16 -7.73
CA ASP A 477 18.33 11.75 -8.57
C ASP A 477 19.62 11.43 -7.78
N ALA A 478 19.72 11.92 -6.54
CA ALA A 478 20.91 11.77 -5.70
C ALA A 478 20.79 10.62 -4.67
N THR A 479 19.60 10.03 -4.50
CA THR A 479 19.36 8.94 -3.53
C THR A 479 19.58 7.57 -4.18
N ASN A 480 19.40 6.51 -3.39
CA ASN A 480 19.12 5.15 -3.85
C ASN A 480 17.93 4.67 -3.01
N PRO A 481 16.84 4.13 -3.59
CA PRO A 481 16.51 4.20 -5.02
C PRO A 481 16.45 5.65 -5.54
N ASN A 482 16.37 5.84 -6.85
CA ASN A 482 16.58 7.14 -7.46
C ASN A 482 15.60 7.48 -8.58
N THR A 483 15.36 8.76 -8.80
CA THR A 483 14.41 9.23 -9.82
C THR A 483 14.98 9.29 -11.25
N SER A 484 16.14 8.70 -11.52
CA SER A 484 16.76 8.81 -12.85
C SER A 484 15.97 8.01 -13.89
N ALA A 485 15.98 8.47 -15.14
CA ALA A 485 15.46 7.68 -16.26
C ALA A 485 16.27 6.39 -16.43
N ASN A 486 15.62 5.27 -16.78
CA ASN A 486 16.31 4.00 -17.01
C ASN A 486 17.11 3.98 -18.34
N ALA A 487 16.60 4.61 -19.42
CA ALA A 487 17.30 4.63 -20.70
C ALA A 487 16.93 5.84 -21.62
N PRO A 488 17.91 6.67 -22.05
CA PRO A 488 19.28 6.68 -21.55
C PRO A 488 19.29 7.07 -20.06
N TYR A 489 20.22 6.49 -19.29
CA TYR A 489 20.36 6.82 -17.88
C TYR A 489 20.66 8.32 -17.72
N THR A 490 19.66 9.07 -17.26
CA THR A 490 19.72 10.54 -17.19
C THR A 490 18.98 11.03 -15.96
N LYS A 491 19.56 12.05 -15.31
CA LYS A 491 18.99 12.71 -14.13
C LYS A 491 17.76 13.51 -14.55
N THR A 492 16.65 13.32 -13.86
CA THR A 492 15.32 13.85 -14.25
C THR A 492 14.99 15.18 -13.59
N GLY A 493 15.66 15.50 -12.47
CA GLY A 493 15.34 16.61 -11.59
C GLY A 493 14.02 16.45 -10.85
N ILE A 494 13.49 15.21 -10.80
CA ILE A 494 12.30 14.88 -10.01
C ILE A 494 12.75 14.58 -8.57
N VAL A 495 11.96 15.04 -7.60
CA VAL A 495 12.16 14.71 -6.19
C VAL A 495 10.80 14.42 -5.58
N PHE A 496 10.68 13.33 -4.84
CA PHE A 496 9.57 13.06 -3.95
C PHE A 496 10.09 13.19 -2.53
N ALA A 497 9.53 14.05 -1.68
CA ALA A 497 10.05 14.27 -0.34
C ALA A 497 8.96 14.67 0.66
N ASN A 498 9.32 14.82 1.93
CA ASN A 498 8.42 15.25 3.01
C ASN A 498 7.18 14.38 3.17
N PHE A 499 7.34 13.06 3.07
CA PHE A 499 6.28 12.11 3.36
C PHE A 499 5.84 12.24 4.81
N SER A 500 4.54 12.49 5.02
CA SER A 500 3.96 12.52 6.35
C SER A 500 3.89 11.11 6.94
N LYS A 501 3.62 11.04 8.24
CA LYS A 501 3.19 9.78 8.87
C LYS A 501 1.91 9.25 8.21
N PRO A 502 1.70 7.93 8.17
CA PRO A 502 0.46 7.35 7.68
C PRO A 502 -0.75 7.75 8.55
N GLY A 503 -1.89 7.99 7.91
CA GLY A 503 -3.16 8.37 8.54
C GLY A 503 -4.32 8.18 7.57
N ASP A 504 -5.47 8.85 7.80
CA ASP A 504 -6.59 8.78 6.83
C ASP A 504 -6.21 9.37 5.45
N ILE A 505 -5.22 10.27 5.45
CA ILE A 505 -4.60 10.88 4.27
C ILE A 505 -3.08 10.88 4.54
N ILE A 506 -2.29 10.53 3.53
CA ILE A 506 -0.85 10.77 3.52
C ILE A 506 -0.54 11.97 2.63
N THR A 507 0.42 12.78 3.02
CA THR A 507 0.85 13.95 2.24
C THR A 507 2.34 13.90 1.97
N PHE A 508 2.77 14.43 0.82
CA PHE A 508 4.17 14.55 0.44
C PHE A 508 4.32 15.68 -0.57
N ASP A 509 5.55 16.08 -0.87
CA ASP A 509 5.85 17.06 -1.89
C ASP A 509 6.45 16.35 -3.11
N VAL A 510 6.00 16.74 -4.29
CA VAL A 510 6.58 16.38 -5.58
C VAL A 510 7.27 17.61 -6.12
N PHE A 511 8.52 17.46 -6.56
CA PHE A 511 9.25 18.48 -7.28
C PHE A 511 9.56 17.97 -8.68
N VAL A 512 9.33 18.80 -9.69
CA VAL A 512 9.58 18.49 -11.10
C VAL A 512 10.48 19.60 -11.66
N ASN A 513 11.75 19.29 -11.94
CA ASN A 513 12.83 20.22 -12.32
C ASN A 513 13.33 21.13 -11.19
N THR A 514 13.80 20.55 -10.08
CA THR A 514 14.44 21.31 -9.00
C THR A 514 15.66 22.12 -9.48
N THR A 515 15.76 23.39 -9.10
CA THR A 515 16.90 24.27 -9.48
C THR A 515 18.01 24.34 -8.41
N ALA A 516 17.67 24.02 -7.16
CA ALA A 516 18.58 23.77 -6.03
C ALA A 516 17.74 23.30 -4.85
N ASP A 517 17.97 22.08 -4.37
CA ASP A 517 17.35 21.57 -3.14
C ASP A 517 18.40 20.75 -2.38
N ILE A 518 18.47 20.95 -1.07
CA ILE A 518 19.40 20.25 -0.18
C ILE A 518 18.56 19.48 0.84
N SER A 519 18.63 18.15 0.76
CA SER A 519 18.14 17.28 1.83
C SER A 519 19.32 16.73 2.63
N VAL A 520 19.06 16.36 3.87
CA VAL A 520 20.05 15.79 4.78
C VAL A 520 19.42 14.66 5.54
N ASP A 521 20.14 13.55 5.60
CA ASP A 521 19.75 12.42 6.41
C ASP A 521 19.85 12.73 7.89
N MET A 522 19.08 11.97 8.66
CA MET A 522 19.36 11.89 10.09
C MET A 522 20.81 11.44 10.27
N PRO A 523 21.60 12.14 11.10
CA PRO A 523 22.97 11.74 11.37
C PRO A 523 23.04 10.34 11.98
N VAL A 524 23.88 9.48 11.43
CA VAL A 524 24.15 8.12 11.90
C VAL A 524 25.54 8.00 12.48
N VAL A 525 25.81 6.90 13.17
CA VAL A 525 27.13 6.59 13.74
C VAL A 525 27.63 5.32 13.07
N ASP A 526 28.82 5.40 12.46
CA ASP A 526 29.33 4.42 11.50
C ASP A 526 29.42 2.98 12.06
N GLU A 527 29.50 2.78 13.39
CA GLU A 527 29.43 1.46 14.02
C GLU A 527 29.28 1.51 15.55
N LEU A 528 28.85 0.39 16.14
CA LEU A 528 28.88 0.11 17.58
C LEU A 528 30.34 -0.03 18.09
N VAL A 529 31.08 1.07 18.19
CA VAL A 529 32.49 1.02 18.61
C VAL A 529 32.60 0.81 20.13
N PRO A 530 33.30 -0.22 20.63
CA PRO A 530 33.64 -0.33 22.05
C PRO A 530 34.51 0.86 22.45
N LEU A 531 34.02 1.70 23.36
CA LEU A 531 34.70 2.94 23.75
C LEU A 531 35.82 2.67 24.77
N TYR A 532 36.96 2.18 24.29
CA TYR A 532 38.23 2.24 25.01
C TYR A 532 39.30 2.85 24.09
N ASN A 533 39.63 4.12 24.27
CA ASN A 533 40.65 4.86 23.49
C ASN A 533 40.41 4.86 21.97
N THR A 534 39.16 4.86 21.52
CA THR A 534 38.80 4.82 20.10
C THR A 534 38.15 6.12 19.65
N THR A 535 38.41 6.44 18.39
CA THR A 535 37.75 7.50 17.63
C THR A 535 36.46 6.94 17.05
N VAL A 536 35.35 7.68 17.16
CA VAL A 536 34.07 7.37 16.51
C VAL A 536 33.79 8.41 15.44
N ASN A 537 33.31 7.96 14.29
CA ASN A 537 32.82 8.83 13.22
C ASN A 537 31.29 8.86 13.27
N ILE A 538 30.76 10.07 13.30
CA ILE A 538 29.38 10.40 13.01
C ILE A 538 29.33 10.72 11.52
N SER A 539 28.33 10.28 10.80
CA SER A 539 28.11 10.65 9.41
C SER A 539 26.70 11.21 9.24
N ALA A 540 26.52 12.21 8.38
CA ALA A 540 25.21 12.51 7.81
C ALA A 540 25.41 12.70 6.32
N ARG A 541 24.57 12.03 5.54
CA ARG A 541 24.57 12.19 4.10
C ARG A 541 23.77 13.44 3.77
N VAL A 542 24.37 14.31 2.97
CA VAL A 542 23.72 15.50 2.45
C VAL A 542 23.61 15.35 0.96
N TYR A 543 22.40 15.53 0.44
CA TYR A 543 22.09 15.41 -0.97
C TYR A 543 21.94 16.79 -1.58
N ASN A 544 22.45 16.94 -2.80
CA ASN A 544 22.15 18.07 -3.66
C ASN A 544 21.24 17.60 -4.77
N ASN A 545 19.96 17.85 -4.58
CA ASN A 545 18.87 17.52 -5.49
C ASN A 545 18.71 18.63 -6.53
N GLY A 546 19.79 19.26 -6.99
CA GLY A 546 19.73 20.36 -7.95
C GLY A 546 20.87 20.38 -8.97
N PRO A 547 20.67 21.08 -10.11
CA PRO A 547 21.60 21.18 -11.24
C PRO A 547 22.79 22.12 -10.97
N ALA A 548 22.81 22.79 -9.82
CA ALA A 548 23.86 23.70 -9.42
C ALA A 548 24.72 23.11 -8.29
N VAL A 549 26.04 23.34 -8.34
CA VAL A 549 26.94 22.94 -7.25
C VAL A 549 26.61 23.77 -6.02
N VAL A 550 26.28 23.12 -4.90
CA VAL A 550 26.07 23.81 -3.63
C VAL A 550 27.39 23.90 -2.87
N SER A 551 27.78 25.13 -2.52
CA SER A 551 29.02 25.44 -1.80
C SER A 551 28.71 25.96 -0.40
N ASN A 552 29.46 25.50 0.60
CA ASN A 552 29.36 25.95 2.01
C ASN A 552 28.11 25.45 2.76
N VAL A 553 27.71 24.20 2.54
CA VAL A 553 26.67 23.57 3.39
C VAL A 553 27.21 23.46 4.81
N ASN A 554 26.40 23.86 5.80
CA ASN A 554 26.71 23.78 7.22
C ASN A 554 25.76 22.78 7.89
N VAL A 555 26.21 21.56 8.17
CA VAL A 555 25.45 20.60 8.98
C VAL A 555 25.83 20.75 10.44
N SER A 556 24.83 20.76 11.31
CA SER A 556 24.95 20.95 12.77
C SER A 556 24.50 19.69 13.50
N PHE A 557 25.35 19.15 14.37
CA PHE A 557 25.06 17.92 15.12
C PHE A 557 24.88 18.19 16.62
N TYR A 558 23.94 17.50 17.29
CA TYR A 558 23.90 17.41 18.75
C TYR A 558 24.59 16.13 19.22
N VAL A 559 25.57 16.25 20.13
CA VAL A 559 26.34 15.10 20.65
C VAL A 559 26.30 15.10 22.18
N SER A 560 25.86 14.01 22.80
CA SER A 560 25.80 13.87 24.26
C SER A 560 26.88 12.93 24.83
N ALA A 561 28.18 13.21 24.65
CA ALA A 561 29.30 12.78 25.54
C ALA A 561 30.74 13.11 25.03
N ILE A 562 31.53 13.79 25.89
CA ILE A 562 32.99 13.62 26.24
C ILE A 562 34.14 14.26 25.36
N PRO A 563 35.33 14.65 25.93
CA PRO A 563 36.43 15.47 25.34
C PRO A 563 37.66 14.63 24.90
N ALA A 564 38.80 15.08 24.35
CA ALA A 564 39.24 16.16 23.44
C ALA A 564 40.62 15.77 22.81
N GLY A 565 40.79 15.98 21.49
CA GLY A 565 42.05 16.24 20.73
C GLY A 565 42.61 15.08 19.88
N ASN A 566 42.95 15.19 18.57
CA ASN A 566 43.03 16.27 17.54
C ASN A 566 42.97 15.58 16.14
N THR A 567 42.33 16.04 15.04
CA THR A 567 42.39 17.31 14.30
C THR A 567 41.22 17.49 13.28
N THR A 568 41.00 18.75 12.86
CA THR A 568 40.16 19.32 11.75
C THR A 568 38.63 19.22 11.81
N ILE A 569 38.08 19.12 13.01
CA ILE A 569 36.68 19.39 13.33
C ILE A 569 36.69 20.24 14.61
N ALA A 570 35.73 21.17 14.78
CA ALA A 570 35.64 22.01 15.97
C ALA A 570 35.68 21.14 17.25
N SER A 571 36.55 21.49 18.22
CA SER A 571 36.65 20.76 19.47
C SER A 571 35.45 21.05 20.37
N ILE A 572 34.65 20.03 20.67
CA ILE A 572 33.46 20.13 21.53
C ILE A 572 33.80 19.60 22.94
N PRO A 573 33.68 20.41 24.02
CA PRO A 573 33.93 19.94 25.39
C PRO A 573 32.96 18.83 25.87
N ALA A 574 33.39 18.03 26.85
CA ALA A 574 32.55 17.04 27.52
C ALA A 574 31.31 17.69 28.15
N TYR A 575 30.14 17.05 28.01
CA TYR A 575 28.89 17.53 28.60
C TYR A 575 28.57 18.99 28.23
N SER A 576 29.02 19.42 27.04
CA SER A 576 28.76 20.76 26.53
C SER A 576 27.96 20.71 25.24
N ASN A 577 27.08 21.71 25.09
CA ASN A 577 26.36 21.95 23.86
C ASN A 577 27.34 22.54 22.85
N ALA A 578 27.64 21.85 21.75
CA ALA A 578 28.34 22.51 20.66
C ALA A 578 27.87 22.02 19.29
N THR A 579 27.65 22.99 18.44
CA THR A 579 27.44 22.86 17.01
C THR A 579 28.77 22.53 16.34
N ALA A 580 28.93 21.31 15.83
CA ALA A 580 29.98 21.06 14.84
C ALA A 580 29.48 21.58 13.48
N THR A 581 30.27 22.38 12.79
CA THR A 581 29.97 22.86 11.43
C THR A 581 30.98 22.26 10.48
N VAL A 582 30.52 21.45 9.54
CA VAL A 582 31.33 20.95 8.42
C VAL A 582 31.02 21.78 7.21
N GLN A 583 32.03 22.27 6.49
CA GLN A 583 31.85 22.97 5.20
C GLN A 583 32.17 21.99 4.07
N ALA A 584 31.18 21.73 3.22
CA ALA A 584 31.36 20.87 2.06
C ALA A 584 30.85 21.52 0.77
N VAL A 585 31.39 21.02 -0.34
CA VAL A 585 30.92 21.29 -1.71
C VAL A 585 30.24 20.01 -2.17
N ILE A 586 28.95 20.09 -2.46
CA ILE A 586 28.16 18.94 -2.88
C ILE A 586 28.02 19.00 -4.41
N PRO A 587 28.43 17.95 -5.13
CA PRO A 587 28.30 17.91 -6.58
C PRO A 587 26.83 17.99 -7.01
N VAL A 588 26.60 18.38 -8.26
CA VAL A 588 25.27 18.42 -8.88
C VAL A 588 24.66 17.02 -8.91
N TRP A 589 23.40 16.86 -8.50
CA TRP A 589 22.69 15.58 -8.45
C TRP A 589 23.49 14.48 -7.75
N GLY A 590 24.10 14.84 -6.63
CA GLY A 590 24.96 13.94 -5.89
C GLY A 590 24.92 14.25 -4.42
N ASP A 591 25.52 13.37 -3.66
CA ASP A 591 25.57 13.42 -2.22
C ASP A 591 27.00 13.58 -1.73
N VAL A 592 27.12 13.92 -0.46
CA VAL A 592 28.37 13.77 0.27
C VAL A 592 28.05 13.28 1.66
N GLU A 593 28.78 12.26 2.10
CA GLU A 593 28.74 11.83 3.48
C GLU A 593 29.67 12.72 4.31
N LEU A 594 29.08 13.51 5.21
CA LEU A 594 29.82 14.41 6.08
C LEU A 594 30.16 13.70 7.38
N HIS A 595 31.45 13.41 7.56
CA HIS A 595 31.91 12.78 8.80
C HIS A 595 32.29 13.83 9.85
N ALA A 596 31.78 13.65 11.08
CA ALA A 596 32.26 14.30 12.28
C ALA A 596 32.97 13.28 13.21
N ARG A 597 34.22 13.57 13.58
CA ARG A 597 35.06 12.76 14.45
C ARG A 597 34.82 13.09 15.92
N VAL A 598 34.58 12.07 16.74
CA VAL A 598 34.41 12.13 18.20
C VAL A 598 35.44 11.21 18.88
N ASP A 599 36.33 11.76 19.71
CA ASP A 599 37.38 10.98 20.40
C ASP A 599 36.96 10.67 21.86
N ALA A 600 36.87 9.39 22.23
CA ALA A 600 36.44 8.96 23.56
C ALA A 600 37.61 8.67 24.52
N ASN A 601 38.01 9.66 25.34
CA ASN A 601 38.91 9.43 26.50
C ASN A 601 38.12 9.39 27.82
N ILE A 602 37.32 8.33 28.01
CA ILE A 602 36.68 8.03 29.31
C ILE A 602 37.65 7.19 30.14
N THR A 603 38.14 7.71 31.26
CA THR A 603 38.86 6.89 32.23
C THR A 603 37.83 6.15 33.09
N GLU A 604 37.76 4.82 32.92
CA GLU A 604 36.83 3.87 33.57
C GLU A 604 36.70 4.05 35.10
N SER A 605 37.74 4.58 35.75
CA SER A 605 37.76 4.85 37.19
C SER A 605 36.63 5.76 37.69
N THR A 606 35.93 6.46 36.81
CA THR A 606 34.89 7.44 37.19
C THR A 606 33.48 6.82 37.22
N TYR A 607 33.20 5.77 36.44
CA TYR A 607 31.82 5.29 36.22
C TYR A 607 31.59 3.78 36.37
N SER A 608 32.64 2.96 36.56
CA SER A 608 32.55 1.52 36.88
C SER A 608 31.56 0.72 35.99
N ASN A 609 31.36 1.10 34.73
CA ASN A 609 30.52 0.40 33.77
C ASN A 609 31.33 -0.71 33.08
N ASN A 610 31.52 -1.83 33.78
CA ASN A 610 32.19 -2.99 33.19
C ASN A 610 31.42 -3.45 31.94
N LEU A 611 32.01 -3.22 30.75
CA LEU A 611 31.50 -3.51 29.41
C LEU A 611 30.43 -2.53 28.90
N ALA A 612 30.85 -1.40 28.33
CA ALA A 612 29.93 -0.56 27.57
C ALA A 612 30.45 -0.28 26.15
N GLN A 613 29.79 -0.90 25.15
CA GLN A 613 29.59 -0.25 23.86
C GLN A 613 28.67 0.96 24.11
N ASN A 614 29.20 2.11 24.53
CA ASN A 614 28.37 3.31 24.55
C ASN A 614 28.16 3.73 23.09
N LYS A 615 26.96 3.53 22.54
CA LYS A 615 26.57 4.11 21.25
C LYS A 615 26.64 5.63 21.37
N ILE A 616 27.36 6.28 20.46
CA ILE A 616 27.16 7.70 20.22
C ILE A 616 25.83 7.81 19.47
N MET A 617 24.95 8.70 19.92
CA MET A 617 23.69 8.99 19.23
C MET A 617 23.70 10.47 18.85
N VAL A 618 23.30 10.77 17.63
CA VAL A 618 23.38 12.10 17.05
C VAL A 618 22.01 12.49 16.54
N TYR A 619 21.57 13.67 16.93
CA TYR A 619 20.22 14.16 16.62
C TYR A 619 20.31 15.53 16.00
N GLU A 620 19.26 15.89 15.25
CA GLU A 620 19.01 17.28 14.88
C GLU A 620 18.88 18.16 16.15
N ARG A 621 18.40 17.62 17.30
CA ARG A 621 18.09 18.39 18.53
C ARG A 621 18.62 17.74 19.80
N ARG A 622 18.67 18.48 20.92
CA ARG A 622 19.01 17.92 22.24
C ARG A 622 18.10 16.74 22.59
N GLY A 623 18.68 15.56 22.90
CA GLY A 623 17.93 14.42 23.44
C GLY A 623 17.16 14.79 24.72
N GLN A 624 15.84 14.56 24.72
CA GLN A 624 14.93 14.91 25.81
C GLN A 624 14.70 13.72 26.75
N ILE A 625 14.64 12.51 26.22
CA ILE A 625 14.35 11.29 26.97
C ILE A 625 15.57 10.37 26.97
N LEU A 626 15.93 9.78 28.11
CA LEU A 626 16.91 8.71 28.17
C LEU A 626 16.22 7.37 28.37
N ILE A 627 16.31 6.48 27.39
CA ILE A 627 15.90 5.08 27.51
C ILE A 627 17.11 4.30 28.04
N VAL A 628 16.95 3.59 29.15
CA VAL A 628 17.94 2.68 29.72
C VAL A 628 17.48 1.27 29.39
N ASP A 629 18.23 0.59 28.53
CA ASP A 629 18.02 -0.78 28.07
C ASP A 629 19.06 -1.68 28.73
N ASP A 630 18.86 -2.06 30.00
CA ASP A 630 19.88 -2.77 30.79
C ASP A 630 19.75 -4.31 30.77
N ASP A 631 19.03 -4.84 29.77
CA ASP A 631 18.54 -6.21 29.83
C ASP A 631 19.32 -7.25 29.00
N ASP A 632 20.28 -6.80 28.18
CA ASP A 632 21.07 -7.62 27.24
C ASP A 632 20.19 -8.58 26.40
N GLY A 633 18.94 -8.20 26.08
CA GLY A 633 17.88 -9.11 25.61
C GLY A 633 17.06 -8.66 24.39
N TYR A 634 15.73 -8.65 24.54
CA TYR A 634 14.78 -8.37 23.45
C TYR A 634 14.75 -6.88 23.14
N LEU A 635 14.56 -6.52 21.86
CA LEU A 635 14.53 -5.13 21.38
C LEU A 635 13.25 -4.36 21.75
N CYS A 636 12.83 -4.43 23.02
CA CYS A 636 11.60 -3.78 23.49
C CYS A 636 11.70 -2.26 23.48
N GLU A 637 12.92 -1.71 23.50
CA GLU A 637 13.18 -0.28 23.38
C GLU A 637 12.63 0.31 22.08
N GLN A 638 12.53 -0.48 20.99
CA GLN A 638 12.01 -0.06 19.70
C GLN A 638 10.57 0.47 19.79
N ALA A 639 9.75 -0.11 20.68
CA ALA A 639 8.39 0.36 20.89
C ALA A 639 8.37 1.80 21.48
N TYR A 640 9.28 2.12 22.39
CA TYR A 640 9.41 3.47 22.95
C TYR A 640 9.98 4.44 21.93
N CYS A 641 11.03 4.03 21.21
CA CYS A 641 11.64 4.83 20.15
C CYS A 641 10.59 5.25 19.12
N GLY A 642 9.87 4.28 18.54
CA GLY A 642 8.86 4.56 17.52
C GLY A 642 7.71 5.45 18.02
N ILE A 643 7.30 5.31 19.29
CA ILE A 643 6.29 6.20 19.89
C ILE A 643 6.84 7.61 20.13
N LEU A 644 8.07 7.74 20.62
CA LEU A 644 8.69 9.05 20.87
C LEU A 644 8.96 9.81 19.56
N ASP A 645 9.36 9.10 18.51
CA ASP A 645 9.46 9.61 17.15
C ASP A 645 8.08 10.04 16.62
N ASN A 646 7.04 9.24 16.89
CA ASN A 646 5.65 9.60 16.59
C ASN A 646 5.29 10.97 17.21
N LEU A 647 5.65 11.15 18.47
CA LEU A 647 5.33 12.33 19.27
C LEU A 647 6.30 13.51 19.08
N GLY A 648 7.37 13.35 18.31
CA GLY A 648 8.37 14.40 18.06
C GLY A 648 9.23 14.73 19.28
N TYR A 649 9.43 13.77 20.18
CA TYR A 649 10.42 13.87 21.26
C TYR A 649 11.73 13.26 20.81
N SER A 650 12.84 13.95 21.03
CA SER A 650 14.16 13.35 20.86
C SER A 650 14.51 12.47 22.07
N TRP A 651 15.13 11.34 21.82
CA TRP A 651 15.42 10.33 22.85
C TRP A 651 16.76 9.68 22.59
N ASN A 652 17.46 9.22 23.63
CA ASN A 652 18.72 8.46 23.53
C ASN A 652 18.57 7.11 24.23
N VAL A 653 19.22 6.05 23.74
CA VAL A 653 19.24 4.74 24.41
C VAL A 653 20.63 4.47 25.00
N VAL A 654 20.69 3.99 26.24
CA VAL A 654 21.90 3.42 26.86
C VAL A 654 21.67 1.95 27.19
N LYS A 655 22.56 1.07 26.72
CA LYS A 655 22.39 -0.40 26.82
C LYS A 655 22.91 -1.03 28.14
N ALA A 656 23.17 -0.22 29.17
CA ALA A 656 23.79 -0.65 30.43
C ALA A 656 23.56 0.39 31.55
N HIS A 657 24.26 0.22 32.69
CA HIS A 657 24.16 1.07 33.89
C HIS A 657 24.19 2.58 33.61
N ALA A 658 23.15 3.31 34.01
CA ALA A 658 23.07 4.77 33.90
C ALA A 658 23.48 5.46 35.21
N SER A 659 24.41 6.43 35.15
CA SER A 659 24.78 7.25 36.32
C SER A 659 23.74 8.34 36.60
N ALA A 660 23.66 8.81 37.86
CA ALA A 660 22.76 9.91 38.22
C ALA A 660 23.06 11.20 37.43
N VAL A 661 24.34 11.49 37.19
CA VAL A 661 24.79 12.63 36.38
C VAL A 661 24.27 12.53 34.95
N LEU A 662 24.34 11.36 34.35
CA LEU A 662 23.82 11.12 33.00
C LEU A 662 22.30 11.29 32.97
N MET A 663 21.58 10.67 33.91
CA MET A 663 20.12 10.76 33.97
C MET A 663 19.62 12.21 34.13
N HIS A 664 20.30 13.03 34.94
CA HIS A 664 19.97 14.46 35.10
C HIS A 664 20.22 15.33 33.86
N ALA A 665 20.88 14.81 32.81
CA ALA A 665 21.05 15.52 31.55
C ALA A 665 19.77 15.52 30.67
N TYR A 666 18.80 14.67 31.01
CA TYR A 666 17.55 14.46 30.26
C TYR A 666 16.34 14.96 31.06
N ASP A 667 15.24 15.21 30.35
CA ASP A 667 14.00 15.71 30.94
C ASP A 667 13.20 14.58 31.64
N ALA A 668 13.36 13.34 31.17
CA ALA A 668 12.85 12.12 31.79
C ALA A 668 13.69 10.89 31.40
N VAL A 669 13.59 9.83 32.20
CA VAL A 669 14.26 8.55 31.98
C VAL A 669 13.22 7.44 31.84
N PHE A 670 13.31 6.60 30.81
CA PHE A 670 12.55 5.37 30.69
C PHE A 670 13.49 4.21 30.95
N TRP A 671 13.21 3.43 31.98
CA TRP A 671 14.08 2.34 32.39
C TRP A 671 13.42 1.00 32.05
N GLU A 672 13.97 0.39 31.02
CA GLU A 672 13.62 -0.92 30.49
C GLU A 672 14.53 -1.98 31.12
N SER A 673 13.91 -3.07 31.57
CA SER A 673 14.65 -4.19 32.16
C SER A 673 13.93 -5.51 31.83
N GLY A 674 14.14 -6.09 30.65
CA GLY A 674 13.33 -7.19 30.11
C GLY A 674 14.04 -8.25 29.27
N ALA A 675 14.77 -9.19 29.89
CA ALA A 675 15.19 -10.43 29.24
C ALA A 675 14.90 -11.73 30.02
N LEU A 676 14.54 -12.76 29.25
CA LEU A 676 14.34 -14.14 29.66
C LEU A 676 15.65 -14.80 30.11
N GLY A 677 15.89 -14.89 31.42
CA GLY A 677 16.91 -15.82 31.93
C GLY A 677 17.68 -15.38 33.17
N ARG A 678 17.65 -14.10 33.55
CA ARG A 678 18.24 -13.66 34.82
C ARG A 678 17.22 -13.84 35.94
N MET A 679 17.50 -14.73 36.91
CA MET A 679 16.83 -14.71 38.22
C MET A 679 17.29 -13.46 39.01
N GLU A 680 16.68 -13.16 40.17
CA GLU A 680 17.07 -12.12 41.16
C GLU A 680 18.36 -11.35 40.80
N GLY A 681 18.24 -10.09 40.35
CA GLY A 681 19.40 -9.24 40.00
C GLY A 681 19.28 -8.39 38.71
N GLN A 682 18.08 -7.95 38.31
CA GLN A 682 17.88 -7.11 37.11
C GLN A 682 18.51 -5.71 37.22
N LEU A 683 18.50 -5.10 38.41
CA LEU A 683 19.24 -3.87 38.71
C LEU A 683 20.42 -4.19 39.64
N SER A 684 21.62 -3.75 39.30
CA SER A 684 22.78 -3.90 40.18
C SER A 684 22.68 -2.99 41.41
N ARG A 685 23.49 -3.24 42.45
CA ARG A 685 23.61 -2.31 43.58
C ARG A 685 24.05 -0.91 43.14
N TYR A 686 24.83 -0.83 42.06
CA TYR A 686 25.26 0.42 41.48
C TYR A 686 24.07 1.15 40.86
N ASP A 687 23.26 0.49 40.02
CA ASP A 687 22.06 1.10 39.41
C ASP A 687 21.11 1.64 40.45
N ILE A 688 20.84 0.85 41.48
CA ILE A 688 19.96 1.28 42.58
C ILE A 688 20.54 2.51 43.28
N SER A 689 21.87 2.57 43.51
CA SER A 689 22.49 3.75 44.11
C SER A 689 22.38 4.98 43.22
N GLN A 690 22.57 4.82 41.91
CA GLN A 690 22.48 5.91 40.94
C GLN A 690 21.03 6.39 40.75
N LEU A 691 20.06 5.48 40.79
CA LEU A 691 18.65 5.78 40.78
C LEU A 691 18.22 6.52 42.04
N VAL A 692 18.71 6.12 43.22
CA VAL A 692 18.46 6.85 44.47
C VAL A 692 19.02 8.27 44.37
N ASP A 693 20.27 8.44 43.94
CA ASP A 693 20.89 9.76 43.78
C ASP A 693 20.11 10.63 42.77
N TYR A 694 19.64 10.04 41.66
CA TYR A 694 18.84 10.72 40.66
C TYR A 694 17.46 11.15 41.18
N LEU A 695 16.76 10.28 41.90
CA LEU A 695 15.45 10.56 42.48
C LEU A 695 15.56 11.58 43.63
N ASP A 696 16.55 11.45 44.49
CA ASP A 696 16.79 12.44 45.55
C ASP A 696 17.11 13.83 44.96
N GLY A 697 17.72 13.88 43.77
CA GLY A 697 17.93 15.09 42.97
C GLY A 697 16.71 15.61 42.21
N GLY A 698 15.52 15.01 42.38
CA GLY A 698 14.28 15.43 41.72
C GLY A 698 14.04 14.82 40.34
N GLY A 699 14.66 13.68 40.05
CA GLY A 699 14.54 12.97 38.78
C GLY A 699 13.11 12.51 38.43
N LYS A 700 12.91 12.20 37.16
CA LYS A 700 11.66 11.65 36.61
C LYS A 700 11.96 10.35 35.89
N VAL A 701 11.29 9.26 36.28
CA VAL A 701 11.56 7.94 35.70
C VAL A 701 10.29 7.12 35.51
N TRP A 702 10.15 6.52 34.34
CA TRP A 702 9.18 5.47 34.08
C TRP A 702 9.91 4.13 34.01
N PHE A 703 9.54 3.20 34.90
CA PHE A 703 9.95 1.82 34.86
C PHE A 703 8.86 0.96 34.22
N SER A 704 9.20 0.25 33.15
CA SER A 704 8.23 -0.50 32.34
C SER A 704 8.72 -1.90 32.03
N SER A 705 8.45 -2.84 32.92
CA SER A 705 8.91 -4.22 32.76
C SER A 705 7.94 -5.24 33.35
N PRO A 706 7.70 -6.37 32.65
CA PRO A 706 6.79 -7.41 33.10
C PRO A 706 7.34 -8.33 34.20
N ARG A 707 8.50 -8.01 34.78
CA ARG A 707 9.15 -8.85 35.82
C ARG A 707 10.00 -8.10 36.86
N LEU A 708 10.14 -6.78 36.73
CA LEU A 708 11.04 -5.97 37.57
C LEU A 708 10.63 -5.94 39.04
N ALA A 709 9.33 -6.03 39.36
CA ALA A 709 8.87 -6.00 40.75
C ALA A 709 9.34 -7.24 41.54
N GLY A 710 9.37 -8.41 40.88
CA GLY A 710 9.90 -9.64 41.47
C GLY A 710 11.40 -9.58 41.75
N ALA A 711 12.16 -8.91 40.88
CA ALA A 711 13.60 -8.73 41.04
C ALA A 711 13.94 -7.71 42.14
N LEU A 712 13.12 -6.67 42.31
CA LEU A 712 13.30 -5.64 43.34
C LEU A 712 12.72 -6.03 44.72
N GLY A 713 11.86 -7.05 44.79
CA GLY A 713 11.03 -7.35 45.97
C GLY A 713 11.19 -8.73 46.63
N SER A 714 12.05 -9.64 46.15
CA SER A 714 12.12 -10.99 46.73
C SER A 714 12.84 -11.04 48.09
N THR A 715 12.24 -11.74 49.05
CA THR A 715 12.84 -12.04 50.38
C THR A 715 13.43 -13.45 50.46
N SER A 716 13.68 -14.13 49.35
CA SER A 716 14.12 -15.54 49.31
C SER A 716 15.48 -15.76 48.63
N SER A 717 16.53 -15.23 49.27
CA SER A 717 17.85 -15.86 49.39
C SER A 717 18.54 -16.44 48.13
N ALA A 718 18.70 -15.67 47.05
CA ALA A 718 19.77 -15.94 46.08
C ALA A 718 20.50 -14.70 45.50
N GLN A 719 20.22 -13.47 45.97
CA GLN A 719 21.20 -12.37 45.92
C GLN A 719 21.27 -11.64 47.27
N PRO A 720 22.41 -11.64 47.97
CA PRO A 720 22.58 -10.81 49.16
C PRO A 720 22.66 -9.34 48.72
N GLY A 721 21.62 -8.53 49.00
CA GLY A 721 21.72 -7.06 48.99
C GLY A 721 20.74 -6.24 48.15
N VAL A 722 19.65 -6.82 47.64
CA VAL A 722 18.59 -6.03 46.96
C VAL A 722 17.63 -5.47 48.01
N ASN A 723 17.40 -4.17 47.97
CA ASN A 723 16.65 -3.44 48.96
C ASN A 723 15.15 -3.46 48.60
N ALA A 724 14.36 -4.38 49.17
CA ALA A 724 12.89 -4.39 49.02
C ALA A 724 12.23 -3.03 49.39
N THR A 725 12.96 -2.21 50.14
CA THR A 725 12.63 -0.82 50.46
C THR A 725 12.60 0.09 49.23
N PHE A 726 13.43 -0.11 48.19
CA PHE A 726 13.45 0.76 47.00
C PHE A 726 12.12 0.71 46.22
N LEU A 727 11.63 -0.50 45.94
CA LEU A 727 10.33 -0.71 45.25
C LEU A 727 9.17 -0.06 46.02
N ARG A 728 9.19 -0.15 47.35
CA ARG A 728 8.14 0.42 48.20
C ARG A 728 8.29 1.94 48.36
N ASP A 729 9.50 2.42 48.63
CA ASP A 729 9.76 3.79 49.08
C ASP A 729 9.86 4.80 47.94
N TYR A 730 10.27 4.37 46.73
CA TYR A 730 10.44 5.25 45.57
C TYR A 730 9.44 4.92 44.44
N LEU A 731 9.12 3.64 44.22
CA LEU A 731 8.19 3.21 43.16
C LEU A 731 6.75 2.99 43.66
N GLY A 732 6.55 3.04 44.98
CA GLY A 732 5.22 2.96 45.60
C GLY A 732 4.52 1.62 45.36
N ALA A 733 5.28 0.54 45.15
CA ALA A 733 4.74 -0.78 44.85
C ALA A 733 5.17 -1.81 45.90
N VAL A 734 4.26 -2.73 46.22
CA VAL A 734 4.55 -3.96 46.98
C VAL A 734 4.20 -5.14 46.11
N TRP A 735 5.21 -5.87 45.64
CA TRP A 735 5.04 -6.98 44.73
C TRP A 735 4.20 -8.10 45.36
N GLU A 736 3.18 -8.57 44.63
CA GLU A 736 2.38 -9.73 45.04
C GLU A 736 2.91 -11.00 44.37
N ARG A 737 3.00 -10.98 43.04
CA ARG A 737 3.52 -12.06 42.18
C ARG A 737 3.63 -11.59 40.73
N THR A 738 4.29 -12.39 39.91
CA THR A 738 4.17 -12.31 38.44
C THR A 738 3.09 -13.30 37.97
N LEU A 739 2.14 -12.84 37.15
CA LEU A 739 1.15 -13.71 36.50
C LEU A 739 1.70 -14.23 35.18
N GLN A 740 1.37 -15.49 34.85
CA GLN A 740 1.69 -16.09 33.55
C GLN A 740 0.42 -16.27 32.72
N SER A 741 -0.15 -15.17 32.22
CA SER A 741 -1.41 -15.16 31.45
C SER A 741 -1.25 -14.54 30.05
N SER A 742 -2.12 -14.97 29.12
CA SER A 742 -2.01 -14.82 27.66
C SER A 742 -2.52 -13.46 27.10
N GLY A 743 -2.26 -12.36 27.79
CA GLY A 743 -2.84 -11.05 27.45
C GLY A 743 -4.17 -10.79 28.17
N GLY A 744 -4.83 -9.68 27.84
CA GLY A 744 -6.02 -9.20 28.53
C GLY A 744 -6.27 -7.72 28.33
N SER A 745 -6.82 -7.04 29.35
CA SER A 745 -7.01 -5.59 29.31
C SER A 745 -6.61 -4.91 30.61
N ALA A 746 -5.99 -3.74 30.50
CA ALA A 746 -5.61 -2.88 31.62
C ALA A 746 -6.49 -1.62 31.64
N ASP A 747 -7.37 -1.52 32.62
CA ASP A 747 -8.24 -0.37 32.83
C ASP A 747 -7.55 0.69 33.67
N GLY A 748 -7.49 1.92 33.17
CA GLY A 748 -6.95 3.07 33.85
C GLY A 748 -7.87 3.54 34.98
N ILE A 749 -7.31 3.72 36.17
CA ILE A 749 -8.09 3.94 37.40
C ILE A 749 -7.78 5.25 38.14
N ASP A 750 -6.86 6.05 37.62
CA ASP A 750 -6.41 7.29 38.25
C ASP A 750 -6.33 8.43 37.24
N GLU A 751 -6.16 9.67 37.69
CA GLU A 751 -6.12 10.88 36.83
C GLU A 751 -5.14 10.78 35.66
N LEU A 752 -4.00 10.08 35.83
CA LEU A 752 -3.01 9.87 34.77
C LEU A 752 -3.56 8.99 33.64
N THR A 753 -4.38 7.99 33.97
CA THR A 753 -4.78 6.91 33.05
C THR A 753 -6.29 6.83 32.83
N ALA A 754 -7.06 7.74 33.44
CA ALA A 754 -8.52 7.72 33.41
C ALA A 754 -9.06 7.68 31.99
N GLY A 755 -9.97 6.75 31.73
CA GLY A 755 -10.57 6.54 30.41
C GLY A 755 -9.68 5.82 29.40
N LEU A 756 -8.44 5.43 29.77
CA LEU A 756 -7.66 4.49 28.97
C LEU A 756 -8.01 3.05 29.36
N THR A 757 -8.30 2.24 28.35
CA THR A 757 -8.41 0.78 28.48
C THR A 757 -7.43 0.18 27.48
N LEU A 758 -6.29 -0.31 27.97
CA LEU A 758 -5.24 -0.87 27.11
C LEU A 758 -5.56 -2.32 26.80
N THR A 759 -5.44 -2.71 25.53
CA THR A 759 -5.45 -4.13 25.17
C THR A 759 -4.04 -4.67 25.26
N LEU A 760 -3.84 -5.70 26.09
CA LEU A 760 -2.53 -6.31 26.31
C LEU A 760 -2.42 -7.64 25.57
N GLN A 761 -1.34 -7.82 24.82
CA GLN A 761 -0.91 -9.08 24.23
C GLN A 761 0.17 -9.74 25.09
N PRO A 762 0.39 -11.06 24.91
CA PRO A 762 1.52 -11.75 25.54
C PRO A 762 2.85 -11.02 25.26
N PHE A 763 3.72 -10.91 26.26
CA PHE A 763 5.08 -10.44 26.04
C PHE A 763 5.83 -11.42 25.11
N PRO A 764 6.62 -10.92 24.13
CA PRO A 764 7.40 -11.77 23.24
C PRO A 764 8.23 -12.81 24.01
N GLY A 765 8.12 -14.07 23.61
CA GLY A 765 8.81 -15.20 24.24
C GLY A 765 8.13 -15.78 25.49
N ARG A 766 7.34 -15.03 26.28
CA ARG A 766 6.55 -15.56 27.42
C ARG A 766 5.33 -14.70 27.80
N PRO A 767 4.16 -15.31 28.06
CA PRO A 767 2.97 -14.58 28.50
C PRO A 767 3.07 -14.18 29.98
N MET A 768 3.55 -12.97 30.32
CA MET A 768 3.65 -12.52 31.72
C MET A 768 3.47 -11.01 31.95
N TYR A 769 3.10 -10.64 33.18
CA TYR A 769 3.14 -9.28 33.74
C TYR A 769 3.14 -9.32 35.29
N ASP A 770 3.61 -8.25 35.93
CA ASP A 770 3.68 -8.11 37.39
C ASP A 770 2.38 -7.54 37.98
N VAL A 771 1.89 -8.17 39.06
CA VAL A 771 0.79 -7.66 39.88
C VAL A 771 1.28 -7.26 41.27
N PHE A 772 0.71 -6.20 41.80
CA PHE A 772 1.17 -5.60 43.05
C PHE A 772 0.06 -4.90 43.84
N ASN A 773 0.43 -4.37 45.01
CA ASN A 773 -0.38 -3.49 45.83
C ASN A 773 0.30 -2.12 45.93
N VAL A 774 -0.47 -1.08 46.21
CA VAL A 774 0.08 0.25 46.50
C VAL A 774 0.92 0.18 47.79
N GLY A 775 2.18 0.59 47.71
CA GLY A 775 3.12 0.62 48.82
C GLY A 775 2.99 1.87 49.68
N VAL A 776 3.39 1.75 50.95
CA VAL A 776 3.55 2.90 51.85
C VAL A 776 4.95 3.46 51.65
N THR A 777 5.03 4.66 51.08
CA THR A 777 6.30 5.32 50.78
C THR A 777 6.65 6.34 51.88
N ASP A 778 7.94 6.45 52.19
CA ASP A 778 8.47 7.47 53.11
C ASP A 778 8.87 8.78 52.37
N HIS A 779 8.84 8.79 51.04
CA HIS A 779 9.34 9.89 50.19
C HIS A 779 8.24 10.65 49.43
N GLY A 780 7.02 10.13 49.41
CA GLY A 780 5.92 10.66 48.60
C GLY A 780 4.60 9.94 48.75
N ILE A 781 3.67 10.27 47.86
CA ILE A 781 2.32 9.69 47.82
C ILE A 781 2.23 8.75 46.62
N ALA A 782 1.99 7.47 46.88
CA ALA A 782 1.78 6.45 45.86
C ALA A 782 0.29 6.28 45.52
N ALA A 783 -0.01 6.09 44.23
CA ALA A 783 -1.34 5.76 43.73
C ALA A 783 -1.25 4.65 42.68
N GLY A 784 -2.29 3.84 42.57
CA GLY A 784 -2.40 2.83 41.52
C GLY A 784 -2.93 3.44 40.22
N ILE A 785 -2.37 3.06 39.08
CA ILE A 785 -2.72 3.66 37.78
C ILE A 785 -3.42 2.69 36.81
N PHE A 786 -3.25 1.38 36.95
CA PHE A 786 -3.96 0.40 36.10
C PHE A 786 -4.44 -0.80 36.90
N ARG A 787 -5.62 -1.33 36.54
CA ARG A 787 -6.10 -2.64 36.98
C ARG A 787 -6.24 -3.59 35.81
N ASP A 788 -5.83 -4.82 36.03
CA ASP A 788 -6.19 -5.93 35.15
C ASP A 788 -7.72 -6.13 35.20
N ALA A 789 -8.37 -6.07 34.04
CA ALA A 789 -9.83 -6.08 33.92
C ALA A 789 -10.46 -7.40 34.38
N GLU A 790 -9.74 -8.52 34.27
CA GLU A 790 -10.25 -9.85 34.62
C GLU A 790 -10.10 -10.14 36.12
N THR A 791 -8.93 -9.83 36.68
CA THR A 791 -8.57 -10.16 38.07
C THR A 791 -8.83 -9.01 39.06
N GLY A 792 -9.01 -7.78 38.56
CA GLY A 792 -9.13 -6.56 39.35
C GLY A 792 -7.85 -6.13 40.08
N LYS A 793 -6.73 -6.84 39.83
CA LYS A 793 -5.43 -6.62 40.48
C LYS A 793 -4.72 -5.44 39.87
N LEU A 794 -3.90 -4.77 40.68
CA LEU A 794 -3.15 -3.59 40.24
C LEU A 794 -1.91 -4.01 39.44
N ILE A 795 -1.70 -3.35 38.30
CA ILE A 795 -0.59 -3.58 37.37
C ILE A 795 0.12 -2.26 36.97
N GLY A 796 -0.10 -1.20 37.75
CA GLY A 796 0.57 0.09 37.60
C GLY A 796 0.56 0.90 38.89
N THR A 797 1.66 1.57 39.27
CA THR A 797 1.70 2.62 40.31
C THR A 797 2.38 3.88 39.78
N LYS A 798 2.10 5.01 40.43
CA LYS A 798 2.88 6.25 40.31
C LYS A 798 3.21 6.80 41.69
N VAL A 799 4.31 7.55 41.83
CA VAL A 799 4.66 8.29 43.05
C VAL A 799 4.95 9.74 42.71
N ASN A 800 4.28 10.65 43.42
CA ASN A 800 4.68 12.06 43.48
C ASN A 800 5.39 12.31 44.81
N ALA A 801 6.65 12.71 44.75
CA ALA A 801 7.45 12.94 45.95
C ALA A 801 6.91 14.12 46.77
N THR A 802 7.13 14.07 48.08
CA THR A 802 6.83 15.17 49.02
C THR A 802 8.12 15.73 49.59
N ALA A 803 8.10 17.00 49.97
CA ALA A 803 9.27 17.69 50.53
C ALA A 803 9.93 16.88 51.67
N PRO A 804 11.27 16.79 51.70
CA PRO A 804 12.24 17.58 50.93
C PRO A 804 12.52 17.08 49.49
N TYR A 805 11.92 15.97 49.07
CA TYR A 805 12.11 15.37 47.74
C TYR A 805 11.16 16.00 46.70
N SER A 806 11.48 15.85 45.42
CA SER A 806 10.68 16.41 44.31
C SER A 806 10.65 15.53 43.06
N PHE A 807 10.90 14.23 43.19
CA PHE A 807 10.88 13.29 42.06
C PHE A 807 9.47 12.86 41.65
N MET A 808 9.39 12.27 40.46
CA MET A 808 8.20 11.61 39.92
C MET A 808 8.56 10.23 39.40
N THR A 809 7.79 9.21 39.77
CA THR A 809 7.97 7.85 39.24
C THR A 809 6.68 7.29 38.66
N VAL A 810 6.79 6.56 37.56
CA VAL A 810 5.75 5.68 37.02
C VAL A 810 6.32 4.26 37.00
N PHE A 811 5.53 3.28 37.44
CA PHE A 811 5.91 1.87 37.41
C PHE A 811 4.76 1.07 36.78
N THR A 812 4.99 0.49 35.61
CA THR A 812 4.03 -0.42 34.96
C THR A 812 4.53 -1.85 35.06
N GLY A 813 3.63 -2.75 35.47
CA GLY A 813 3.91 -4.18 35.54
C GLY A 813 3.91 -4.87 34.18
N PHE A 814 3.87 -4.12 33.08
CA PHE A 814 3.88 -4.56 31.70
C PHE A 814 4.73 -3.60 30.87
N ASN A 815 5.13 -4.04 29.68
CA ASN A 815 5.94 -3.28 28.73
C ASN A 815 5.09 -2.64 27.62
N ALA A 816 5.56 -1.56 26.99
CA ALA A 816 4.91 -0.95 25.83
C ALA A 816 4.70 -1.93 24.67
N VAL A 817 5.62 -2.87 24.42
CA VAL A 817 5.47 -3.89 23.37
C VAL A 817 4.27 -4.82 23.60
N GLN A 818 3.76 -4.89 24.83
CA GLN A 818 2.55 -5.67 25.14
C GLN A 818 1.27 -4.92 24.80
N ILE A 819 1.31 -3.64 24.46
CA ILE A 819 0.11 -2.90 24.08
C ILE A 819 -0.17 -3.19 22.60
N SER A 820 -1.26 -3.91 22.31
CA SER A 820 -1.54 -4.38 20.95
C SER A 820 -2.09 -3.29 20.03
N ASN A 821 -2.49 -2.14 20.58
CA ASN A 821 -3.02 -1.02 19.83
C ASN A 821 -2.05 0.17 19.92
N GLY A 822 -1.43 0.52 18.79
CA GLY A 822 -0.43 1.60 18.72
C GLY A 822 -0.96 2.95 19.19
N THR A 823 -2.21 3.32 18.85
CA THR A 823 -2.82 4.56 19.33
C THR A 823 -2.94 4.59 20.85
N GLN A 824 -3.28 3.47 21.48
CA GLN A 824 -3.35 3.37 22.94
C GLN A 824 -1.97 3.49 23.59
N ALA A 825 -0.93 2.94 22.95
CA ALA A 825 0.44 3.05 23.41
C ALA A 825 0.96 4.49 23.33
N VAL A 826 0.68 5.19 22.21
CA VAL A 826 0.98 6.61 22.01
C VAL A 826 0.28 7.46 23.08
N LEU A 827 -1.02 7.26 23.30
CA LEU A 827 -1.78 8.01 24.30
C LEU A 827 -1.25 7.79 25.73
N LEU A 828 -0.82 6.58 26.08
CA LEU A 828 -0.20 6.33 27.38
C LEU A 828 1.10 7.12 27.54
N MET A 829 1.95 7.10 26.50
CA MET A 829 3.22 7.82 26.48
C MET A 829 3.01 9.33 26.62
N GLU A 830 2.09 9.90 25.83
CA GLU A 830 1.72 11.32 25.89
C GLU A 830 1.38 11.71 27.32
N ARG A 831 0.48 10.96 27.98
CA ARG A 831 0.04 11.29 29.34
C ARG A 831 1.17 11.20 30.37
N ILE A 832 2.09 10.24 30.22
CA ILE A 832 3.25 10.12 31.12
C ILE A 832 4.22 11.28 30.92
N LEU A 833 4.52 11.63 29.67
CA LEU A 833 5.40 12.76 29.34
C LEU A 833 4.82 14.12 29.77
N ASP A 834 3.50 14.30 29.60
CA ASP A 834 2.78 15.47 30.08
C ASP A 834 2.82 15.54 31.60
N TRP A 835 2.61 14.41 32.28
CA TRP A 835 2.70 14.35 33.74
C TRP A 835 4.11 14.61 34.26
N PHE A 836 5.13 14.16 33.54
CA PHE A 836 6.52 14.54 33.78
C PHE A 836 6.82 16.01 33.39
N GLY A 837 5.95 16.67 32.63
CA GLY A 837 6.15 18.05 32.18
C GLY A 837 7.30 18.19 31.19
N VAL A 838 7.40 17.29 30.21
CA VAL A 838 8.38 17.37 29.10
C VAL A 838 7.76 18.14 27.93
N SER A 839 8.30 19.32 27.61
CA SER A 839 7.77 20.22 26.58
C SER A 839 8.35 19.94 25.18
N THR A 840 7.61 20.17 24.10
CA THR A 840 8.14 20.13 22.70
C THR A 840 7.55 21.24 21.81
N ILE A 841 8.21 21.52 20.67
CA ILE A 841 7.75 22.42 19.59
C ILE A 841 7.95 21.78 18.22
N TYR A 842 6.96 21.95 17.34
CA TYR A 842 7.09 21.61 15.93
C TYR A 842 6.31 22.53 14.99
N LEU A 843 6.82 22.63 13.76
CA LEU A 843 6.10 23.17 12.61
C LEU A 843 5.40 22.01 11.87
N ASP A 844 4.38 22.32 11.08
CA ASP A 844 3.65 21.33 10.29
C ASP A 844 4.42 20.80 9.08
N LYS A 845 5.44 21.53 8.61
CA LYS A 845 6.31 21.11 7.49
C LYS A 845 7.78 21.42 7.74
N LYS A 846 8.68 20.58 7.22
CA LYS A 846 10.14 20.87 7.12
C LYS A 846 10.48 21.70 5.86
N THR A 847 9.64 21.67 4.82
CA THR A 847 9.77 22.50 3.61
C THR A 847 8.42 23.12 3.25
N TYR A 848 8.41 24.39 2.85
CA TYR A 848 7.24 25.08 2.32
C TYR A 848 7.49 25.47 0.86
N MET A 849 6.49 25.29 0.01
CA MET A 849 6.62 25.41 -1.44
C MET A 849 6.45 26.85 -1.96
N GLU A 850 6.00 27.76 -1.10
CA GLU A 850 5.64 29.12 -1.47
C GLU A 850 6.09 30.12 -0.42
N THR A 851 6.48 31.31 -0.86
CA THR A 851 6.76 32.45 0.02
C THR A 851 5.49 33.04 0.63
N SER A 852 4.30 32.61 0.19
CA SER A 852 2.97 32.93 0.74
C SER A 852 2.44 31.91 1.74
N ALA A 853 3.16 30.82 2.02
CA ALA A 853 2.65 29.74 2.86
C ALA A 853 2.33 30.18 4.30
N ILE A 854 1.51 29.40 5.00
CA ILE A 854 1.20 29.60 6.42
C ILE A 854 1.82 28.43 7.19
N ALA A 855 2.74 28.73 8.11
CA ALA A 855 3.29 27.74 9.02
C ALA A 855 2.40 27.58 10.24
N ASN A 856 1.94 26.35 10.49
CA ASN A 856 1.22 26.02 11.72
C ASN A 856 2.22 25.57 12.79
N ILE A 857 2.13 26.18 13.95
CA ILE A 857 3.05 25.97 15.07
C ILE A 857 2.29 25.26 16.19
N THR A 858 2.85 24.16 16.68
CA THR A 858 2.34 23.47 17.87
C THR A 858 3.41 23.41 18.95
N VAL A 859 3.03 23.82 20.16
CA VAL A 859 3.81 23.62 21.39
C VAL A 859 3.02 22.72 22.32
N ARG A 860 3.66 21.69 22.87
CA ARG A 860 3.11 20.89 23.97
C ARG A 860 3.88 21.23 25.23
N ASP A 861 3.19 21.72 26.26
CA ASP A 861 3.79 22.02 27.56
C ASP A 861 2.73 22.06 28.67
N GLN A 862 2.54 20.95 29.36
CA GLN A 862 1.59 20.86 30.46
C GLN A 862 1.91 21.80 31.64
N LYS A 863 3.15 22.27 31.80
CA LYS A 863 3.53 23.20 32.89
C LYS A 863 3.08 24.63 32.59
N ALA A 864 2.92 24.98 31.32
CA ALA A 864 2.40 26.27 30.90
C ALA A 864 0.87 26.38 31.10
N ASN A 865 0.18 25.25 31.29
CA ASN A 865 -1.24 25.14 31.63
C ASN A 865 -1.44 25.24 33.15
N GLN A 866 -1.54 26.45 33.69
CA GLN A 866 -1.63 26.72 35.13
C GLN A 866 -3.09 26.79 35.62
N ASN A 867 -4.05 27.03 34.73
CA ASN A 867 -5.46 27.21 35.08
C ASN A 867 -6.36 26.27 34.26
N PRO A 868 -6.80 25.14 34.85
CA PRO A 868 -7.61 24.15 34.14
C PRO A 868 -9.00 24.65 33.71
N GLY A 869 -9.43 25.84 34.17
CA GLY A 869 -10.70 26.46 33.78
C GLY A 869 -10.61 27.46 32.63
N GLN A 870 -9.41 27.72 32.09
CA GLN A 870 -9.19 28.75 31.08
C GLN A 870 -8.15 28.27 30.06
N ALA A 871 -8.35 28.57 28.77
CA ALA A 871 -7.31 28.40 27.77
C ALA A 871 -6.21 29.46 27.96
N GLU A 872 -4.97 29.01 28.09
CA GLU A 872 -3.80 29.86 28.32
C GLU A 872 -2.99 30.10 27.04
N SER A 873 -1.94 30.92 27.12
CA SER A 873 -1.11 31.25 25.96
C SER A 873 0.37 31.20 26.25
N VAL A 874 1.14 30.76 25.26
CA VAL A 874 2.61 30.77 25.25
C VAL A 874 3.11 31.58 24.05
N THR A 875 4.40 31.93 24.05
CA THR A 875 5.03 32.67 22.95
C THR A 875 6.14 31.86 22.32
N VAL A 876 6.17 31.85 20.98
CA VAL A 876 7.23 31.28 20.16
C VAL A 876 7.88 32.40 19.36
N VAL A 877 9.20 32.35 19.22
CA VAL A 877 9.94 33.24 18.31
C VAL A 877 10.25 32.47 17.04
N ILE A 878 9.84 32.99 15.88
CA ILE A 878 10.12 32.38 14.58
C ILE A 878 10.95 33.33 13.72
N LYS A 879 12.01 32.83 13.11
CA LYS A 879 12.98 33.60 12.31
C LYS A 879 13.14 32.97 10.95
N SER A 880 13.58 33.77 9.98
CA SER A 880 14.08 33.26 8.69
C SER A 880 15.51 33.78 8.46
N THR A 881 16.22 33.22 7.49
CA THR A 881 17.49 33.78 7.02
C THR A 881 17.34 35.18 6.42
N SER A 882 16.20 35.49 5.79
CA SER A 882 15.87 36.85 5.33
C SER A 882 15.42 37.81 6.43
N GLU A 883 15.00 37.28 7.59
CA GLU A 883 14.51 38.04 8.73
C GLU A 883 15.07 37.52 10.06
N SER A 884 16.34 37.84 10.30
CA SER A 884 17.05 37.43 11.53
C SER A 884 16.47 37.97 12.85
N ALA A 885 15.71 39.06 12.79
CA ALA A 885 14.97 39.59 13.95
C ALA A 885 13.81 38.67 14.32
N GLY A 886 13.08 38.20 13.30
CA GLY A 886 11.96 37.29 13.39
C GLY A 886 10.72 37.90 14.03
N GLU A 887 9.72 37.05 14.14
CA GLU A 887 8.39 37.37 14.65
C GLU A 887 8.10 36.62 15.95
N THR A 888 7.34 37.24 16.83
CA THR A 888 6.85 36.60 18.06
C THR A 888 5.40 36.17 17.87
N VAL A 889 5.17 34.87 17.81
CA VAL A 889 3.85 34.27 17.63
C VAL A 889 3.29 33.88 18.99
N THR A 890 2.09 34.35 19.30
CA THR A 890 1.35 33.90 20.50
C THR A 890 0.52 32.68 20.13
N LEU A 891 0.79 31.56 20.81
CA LEU A 891 0.03 30.32 20.66
C LEU A 891 -0.98 30.22 21.81
N THR A 892 -2.18 29.75 21.52
CA THR A 892 -3.24 29.57 22.52
C THR A 892 -3.52 28.09 22.69
N GLU A 893 -3.82 27.67 23.92
CA GLU A 893 -4.29 26.31 24.16
C GLU A 893 -5.49 25.96 23.28
N THR A 894 -5.47 24.73 22.75
CA THR A 894 -6.54 24.16 21.92
C THR A 894 -7.87 23.96 22.65
N GLY A 895 -7.83 24.05 23.98
CA GLY A 895 -8.96 24.04 24.89
C GLY A 895 -8.48 24.26 26.32
N ALA A 896 -9.39 24.56 27.24
CA ALA A 896 -9.03 24.67 28.65
C ALA A 896 -8.41 23.35 29.14
N ASN A 897 -7.29 23.45 29.85
CA ASN A 897 -6.57 22.31 30.42
C ASN A 897 -5.98 21.32 29.40
N THR A 898 -5.64 21.76 28.18
CA THR A 898 -5.11 20.85 27.15
C THR A 898 -3.60 20.73 27.17
N GLY A 899 -2.85 21.75 27.62
CA GLY A 899 -1.38 21.76 27.52
C GLY A 899 -0.85 21.80 26.08
N ILE A 900 -1.73 21.85 25.08
CA ILE A 900 -1.39 21.88 23.65
C ILE A 900 -1.73 23.26 23.14
N PHE A 901 -0.72 24.03 22.78
CA PHE A 901 -0.82 25.40 22.29
C PHE A 901 -0.62 25.42 20.78
N LYS A 902 -1.56 26.02 20.06
CA LYS A 902 -1.50 26.18 18.61
C LYS A 902 -1.58 27.65 18.21
N GLY A 903 -0.96 27.94 17.08
CA GLY A 903 -1.02 29.22 16.40
C GLY A 903 -0.36 29.08 15.03
N SER A 904 -0.30 30.16 14.28
CA SER A 904 0.27 30.15 12.95
C SER A 904 0.91 31.48 12.62
N ILE A 905 1.75 31.47 11.59
CA ILE A 905 2.32 32.67 11.00
C ILE A 905 2.30 32.54 9.49
N ALA A 906 1.88 33.61 8.81
CA ALA A 906 1.95 33.71 7.36
C ALA A 906 3.36 34.10 6.93
N PHE A 907 3.75 33.67 5.75
CA PHE A 907 4.99 34.06 5.09
C PHE A 907 4.74 35.14 4.04
N SER A 908 5.76 35.94 3.75
CA SER A 908 5.75 36.88 2.61
C SER A 908 7.16 37.26 2.18
N GLU A 909 7.35 37.64 0.93
CA GLU A 909 8.60 38.28 0.49
C GLU A 909 8.79 39.70 1.04
N ILE A 910 7.71 40.28 1.56
CA ILE A 910 7.68 41.64 2.09
C ILE A 910 7.67 41.58 3.62
N ASP A 911 8.60 42.34 4.22
CA ASP A 911 8.66 42.55 5.66
C ASP A 911 7.44 43.35 6.14
N ALA A 912 6.60 42.74 6.98
CA ALA A 912 5.42 43.35 7.55
C ALA A 912 5.13 42.76 8.94
N PRO A 913 4.68 43.57 9.92
CA PRO A 913 4.39 43.07 11.26
C PRO A 913 3.40 41.91 11.27
N GLY A 914 3.80 40.79 11.90
CA GLY A 914 2.97 39.60 12.06
C GLY A 914 3.00 38.65 10.86
N VAL A 915 3.91 38.88 9.91
CA VAL A 915 4.17 38.03 8.75
C VAL A 915 5.67 37.82 8.70
N LEU A 916 6.13 36.57 8.69
CA LEU A 916 7.55 36.29 8.60
C LEU A 916 8.02 36.56 7.18
N LYS A 917 8.97 37.47 7.02
CA LYS A 917 9.59 37.73 5.73
C LYS A 917 10.45 36.53 5.32
N VAL A 918 10.16 35.95 4.18
CA VAL A 918 10.91 34.83 3.60
C VAL A 918 11.16 35.04 2.12
N GLY A 919 12.23 34.45 1.60
CA GLY A 919 12.45 34.23 0.17
C GLY A 919 12.68 32.75 -0.11
N TYR A 920 12.58 32.37 -1.38
CA TYR A 920 12.96 31.03 -1.82
C TYR A 920 14.42 30.71 -1.42
N GLY A 921 14.63 29.53 -0.84
CA GLY A 921 15.90 29.08 -0.26
C GLY A 921 16.15 29.50 1.19
N ASP A 922 15.21 30.20 1.84
CA ASP A 922 15.37 30.59 3.23
C ASP A 922 15.23 29.42 4.21
N ILE A 923 15.99 29.46 5.31
CA ILE A 923 15.82 28.58 6.48
C ILE A 923 14.97 29.30 7.52
N ILE A 924 13.92 28.63 7.99
CA ILE A 924 13.03 29.05 9.06
C ILE A 924 13.45 28.36 10.37
N ASN A 925 13.50 29.10 11.47
CA ASN A 925 13.78 28.58 12.81
C ASN A 925 12.70 29.04 13.79
N ALA A 926 11.97 28.10 14.38
CA ALA A 926 10.98 28.35 15.44
C ALA A 926 11.56 27.95 16.80
N THR A 927 11.44 28.82 17.81
CA THR A 927 12.04 28.64 19.14
C THR A 927 11.02 28.91 20.26
N TYR A 928 10.90 27.96 21.19
CA TYR A 928 10.07 28.02 22.40
C TYR A 928 10.93 27.94 23.66
N LEU A 929 10.62 28.73 24.69
CA LEU A 929 11.32 28.70 25.98
C LEU A 929 10.41 28.12 27.08
N ASP A 930 10.77 26.93 27.57
CA ASP A 930 10.19 26.30 28.76
C ASP A 930 11.05 26.66 29.97
N GLY A 931 10.69 27.76 30.64
CA GLY A 931 11.50 28.35 31.71
C GLY A 931 12.85 28.85 31.19
N THR A 932 13.92 28.11 31.49
CA THR A 932 15.28 28.40 30.98
C THR A 932 15.71 27.43 29.86
N THR A 933 14.87 26.47 29.51
CA THR A 933 15.17 25.43 28.53
C THR A 933 14.64 25.83 27.17
N GLU A 934 15.54 25.98 26.20
CA GLU A 934 15.20 26.30 24.82
C GLU A 934 14.82 25.04 24.03
N ARG A 935 13.71 25.11 23.30
CA ARG A 935 13.20 24.12 22.34
C ARG A 935 13.14 24.78 20.98
N TRP A 936 13.47 24.07 19.91
CA TRP A 936 13.47 24.66 18.57
C TRP A 936 13.12 23.65 17.47
N PHE A 937 12.70 24.17 16.31
CA PHE A 937 12.38 23.42 15.08
C PHE A 937 12.86 24.21 13.85
N ASN A 938 13.45 23.56 12.85
CA ASN A 938 13.89 24.20 11.60
C ASN A 938 13.08 23.73 10.38
N ALA A 939 12.87 24.61 9.40
CA ALA A 939 12.25 24.34 8.10
C ALA A 939 12.88 25.19 6.98
N CYS A 940 12.47 25.05 5.71
CA CYS A 940 12.92 25.90 4.58
C CYS A 940 11.81 26.26 3.56
N ILE A 941 12.10 27.17 2.60
CA ILE A 941 11.19 27.55 1.48
C ILE A 941 11.78 27.14 0.11
N ASN A 942 11.01 26.51 -0.80
CA ASN A 942 11.46 26.06 -2.15
C ASN A 942 10.74 26.77 -3.33
N ALA A 943 11.36 26.88 -4.53
CA ALA A 943 11.20 27.87 -5.65
C ALA A 943 9.79 28.16 -6.28
N SER A 944 9.64 29.34 -6.95
CA SER A 944 8.39 29.95 -7.50
C SER A 944 7.79 29.37 -8.79
N ASP A 945 6.48 29.57 -8.98
CA ASP A 945 5.67 29.20 -10.15
C ASP A 945 5.48 30.31 -11.21
N GLU A 946 5.68 29.94 -12.48
CA GLU A 946 5.50 30.76 -13.69
C GLU A 946 4.51 30.10 -14.70
N HIS A 947 3.79 29.04 -14.33
CA HIS A 947 3.01 28.20 -15.21
C HIS A 947 1.56 28.69 -15.37
N VAL A 948 0.99 28.42 -16.54
CA VAL A 948 -0.41 28.74 -16.86
C VAL A 948 -1.27 27.49 -16.63
N PRO A 949 -2.56 27.64 -16.26
CA PRO A 949 -3.46 26.50 -16.07
C PRO A 949 -3.50 25.55 -17.28
N VAL A 950 -3.50 24.25 -17.06
CA VAL A 950 -3.70 23.25 -18.11
C VAL A 950 -5.18 22.93 -18.23
N ILE A 951 -5.74 23.04 -19.45
CA ILE A 951 -7.15 22.70 -19.73
C ILE A 951 -7.21 21.44 -20.58
N GLU A 952 -7.66 20.34 -20.00
CA GLU A 952 -7.87 19.08 -20.71
C GLU A 952 -9.36 18.88 -21.03
N HIS A 953 -9.66 18.75 -22.31
CA HIS A 953 -11.03 18.67 -22.78
C HIS A 953 -11.15 17.74 -24.00
N ALA A 954 -11.97 16.70 -23.87
CA ALA A 954 -12.36 15.83 -24.97
C ALA A 954 -13.47 16.50 -25.80
N PRO A 955 -13.21 16.91 -27.07
CA PRO A 955 -14.17 17.68 -27.84
C PRO A 955 -15.40 16.88 -28.23
N LEU A 956 -16.58 17.42 -27.97
CA LEU A 956 -17.82 16.81 -28.47
C LEU A 956 -17.96 17.13 -29.96
N THR A 957 -18.15 16.10 -30.79
CA THR A 957 -18.23 16.28 -32.25
C THR A 957 -19.65 16.25 -32.80
N ILE A 958 -20.62 15.67 -32.07
CA ILE A 958 -22.01 15.52 -32.50
C ILE A 958 -22.97 15.89 -31.35
N ALA A 959 -24.02 16.63 -31.67
CA ALA A 959 -25.19 16.87 -30.80
C ALA A 959 -26.50 16.77 -31.60
N PHE A 960 -27.63 16.74 -30.89
CA PHE A 960 -28.96 16.71 -31.52
C PHE A 960 -29.71 18.03 -31.37
N ASN A 961 -30.43 18.40 -32.42
CA ASN A 961 -31.19 19.63 -32.52
C ASN A 961 -32.12 19.82 -31.32
N HIS A 962 -32.15 21.03 -30.75
CA HIS A 962 -32.97 21.41 -29.60
C HIS A 962 -32.77 20.57 -28.31
N THR A 963 -31.58 20.01 -28.12
CA THR A 963 -31.20 19.27 -26.90
C THR A 963 -30.06 20.02 -26.19
N PRO A 964 -30.11 20.24 -24.87
CA PRO A 964 -29.00 20.88 -24.16
C PRO A 964 -27.74 20.00 -24.22
N VAL A 965 -26.57 20.63 -24.26
CA VAL A 965 -25.27 19.95 -24.40
C VAL A 965 -24.39 20.26 -23.19
N ASN A 966 -23.91 19.22 -22.52
CA ASN A 966 -22.98 19.35 -21.42
C ASN A 966 -21.54 19.37 -21.94
N ILE A 967 -20.77 20.37 -21.53
CA ILE A 967 -19.33 20.48 -21.79
C ILE A 967 -18.61 20.27 -20.47
N THR A 968 -17.72 19.27 -20.44
CA THR A 968 -16.89 18.93 -19.29
C THR A 968 -15.42 19.15 -19.62
N CYS A 969 -14.64 19.70 -18.71
CA CYS A 969 -13.18 19.74 -18.84
C CYS A 969 -12.53 19.54 -17.48
N PHE A 970 -11.31 19.04 -17.51
CA PHE A 970 -10.42 19.08 -16.38
C PHE A 970 -9.54 20.32 -16.49
N VAL A 971 -9.34 21.00 -15.38
CA VAL A 971 -8.48 22.16 -15.31
C VAL A 971 -7.56 21.96 -14.12
N TYR A 972 -6.26 22.10 -14.37
CA TYR A 972 -5.21 21.89 -13.38
C TYR A 972 -4.28 23.10 -13.37
N ASP A 973 -3.77 23.41 -12.20
CA ASP A 973 -2.81 24.51 -12.00
C ASP A 973 -2.09 24.29 -10.67
N ASP A 974 -0.81 24.65 -10.60
CA ASP A 974 0.08 24.45 -9.46
C ASP A 974 -0.13 25.44 -8.30
N HIS A 975 -0.88 26.54 -8.52
CA HIS A 975 -1.21 27.52 -7.49
C HIS A 975 -2.74 27.69 -7.31
N GLY A 976 -3.52 26.74 -7.79
CA GLY A 976 -4.97 26.69 -7.63
C GLY A 976 -5.75 27.63 -8.55
N LEU A 977 -7.04 27.38 -8.74
CA LEU A 977 -7.83 28.01 -9.81
C LEU A 977 -8.73 29.15 -9.29
N GLN A 978 -8.67 30.31 -9.96
CA GLN A 978 -9.54 31.45 -9.71
C GLN A 978 -10.83 31.40 -10.54
N THR A 979 -10.75 31.13 -11.84
CA THR A 979 -11.93 31.04 -12.72
C THR A 979 -11.80 30.00 -13.82
N VAL A 980 -12.93 29.38 -14.21
CA VAL A 980 -13.06 28.50 -15.38
C VAL A 980 -14.31 28.88 -16.17
N MET A 981 -14.17 29.17 -17.47
CA MET A 981 -15.23 29.75 -18.31
C MET A 981 -15.39 29.00 -19.63
N LEU A 982 -16.64 28.70 -20.00
CA LEU A 982 -17.04 28.20 -21.31
C LEU A 982 -17.51 29.33 -22.21
N TYR A 983 -17.01 29.40 -23.44
CA TYR A 983 -17.46 30.32 -24.48
C TYR A 983 -18.09 29.54 -25.63
N TYR A 984 -19.34 29.80 -26.00
CA TYR A 984 -20.00 29.14 -27.15
C TYR A 984 -20.78 30.11 -28.06
N LYS A 985 -20.98 29.73 -29.34
CA LYS A 985 -21.81 30.44 -30.32
C LYS A 985 -22.37 29.50 -31.40
N LYS A 986 -23.44 29.92 -32.09
CA LYS A 986 -23.86 29.27 -33.33
C LYS A 986 -22.79 29.45 -34.41
N HIS A 987 -22.60 28.47 -35.28
CA HIS A 987 -21.46 28.46 -36.21
C HIS A 987 -21.36 29.73 -37.09
N SER A 988 -22.48 30.27 -37.58
CA SER A 988 -22.51 31.51 -38.38
C SER A 988 -22.52 32.80 -37.55
N ALA A 989 -22.72 32.70 -36.23
CA ALA A 989 -22.71 33.86 -35.34
C ALA A 989 -21.29 34.40 -35.13
N GLN A 990 -21.20 35.69 -34.82
CA GLN A 990 -19.92 36.41 -34.67
C GLN A 990 -19.48 36.61 -33.21
N VAL A 991 -20.37 36.39 -32.23
CA VAL A 991 -20.13 36.72 -30.82
C VAL A 991 -20.32 35.47 -29.96
N TYR A 992 -19.37 35.21 -29.07
CA TYR A 992 -19.43 34.14 -28.07
C TYR A 992 -20.25 34.58 -26.84
N THR A 993 -21.02 33.63 -26.31
CA THR A 993 -21.66 33.74 -25.00
C THR A 993 -20.77 33.05 -23.99
N ALA A 994 -20.47 33.72 -22.87
CA ALA A 994 -19.62 33.20 -21.80
C ALA A 994 -20.46 32.68 -20.62
N VAL A 995 -20.08 31.53 -20.07
CA VAL A 995 -20.74 30.87 -18.93
C VAL A 995 -19.67 30.35 -17.98
N SER A 996 -19.81 30.61 -16.67
CA SER A 996 -18.94 30.01 -15.66
C SER A 996 -19.17 28.51 -15.62
N MET A 997 -18.09 27.74 -15.48
CA MET A 997 -18.19 26.30 -15.29
C MET A 997 -18.25 26.00 -13.79
N ASP A 998 -19.17 25.14 -13.39
CA ASP A 998 -19.34 24.72 -12.01
C ASP A 998 -18.40 23.54 -11.73
N ALA A 999 -17.73 23.56 -10.58
CA ALA A 999 -16.82 22.49 -10.15
C ALA A 999 -17.60 21.31 -9.58
N TYR A 1000 -17.26 20.10 -10.02
CA TYR A 1000 -17.80 18.83 -9.55
C TYR A 1000 -16.65 17.83 -9.39
N ASP A 1001 -16.44 17.31 -8.18
CA ASP A 1001 -15.44 16.30 -7.78
C ASP A 1001 -14.48 15.85 -8.90
N GLY A 1002 -13.44 16.66 -9.13
CA GLY A 1002 -12.39 16.42 -10.12
C GLY A 1002 -12.51 17.11 -11.49
N TYR A 1003 -13.65 17.66 -11.89
CA TYR A 1003 -13.83 18.31 -13.20
C TYR A 1003 -14.77 19.53 -13.16
N TYR A 1004 -14.80 20.29 -14.25
CA TYR A 1004 -15.67 21.45 -14.45
C TYR A 1004 -16.74 21.14 -15.48
N LEU A 1005 -17.98 21.58 -15.22
CA LEU A 1005 -19.14 21.37 -16.08
C LEU A 1005 -19.85 22.70 -16.39
N ALA A 1006 -20.17 22.93 -17.66
CA ALA A 1006 -21.16 23.93 -18.06
C ALA A 1006 -22.08 23.38 -19.15
N GLN A 1007 -23.31 23.89 -19.20
CA GLN A 1007 -24.32 23.46 -20.17
C GLN A 1007 -24.58 24.55 -21.22
N ILE A 1008 -24.51 24.15 -22.49
CA ILE A 1008 -25.01 24.93 -23.61
C ILE A 1008 -26.54 24.69 -23.70
N PRO A 1009 -27.37 25.75 -23.63
CA PRO A 1009 -28.81 25.61 -23.56
C PRO A 1009 -29.42 25.13 -24.89
N ALA A 1010 -30.54 24.42 -24.81
CA ALA A 1010 -31.19 23.75 -25.94
C ALA A 1010 -31.58 24.69 -27.10
N ASP A 1011 -31.84 25.96 -26.85
CA ASP A 1011 -32.18 26.97 -27.86
C ASP A 1011 -30.96 27.46 -28.66
N ALA A 1012 -29.75 27.30 -28.11
CA ALA A 1012 -28.49 27.53 -28.81
C ALA A 1012 -28.11 26.36 -29.74
N VAL A 1013 -28.54 25.14 -29.44
CA VAL A 1013 -28.23 23.91 -30.19
C VAL A 1013 -29.17 23.75 -31.37
N THR A 1014 -28.76 24.30 -32.52
CA THR A 1014 -29.51 24.28 -33.78
C THR A 1014 -28.73 23.58 -34.88
N LEU A 1015 -29.40 23.14 -35.95
CA LEU A 1015 -28.78 22.49 -37.13
C LEU A 1015 -27.65 23.28 -37.81
N GLU A 1016 -27.45 24.54 -37.43
CA GLU A 1016 -26.35 25.38 -37.87
C GLU A 1016 -24.98 24.90 -37.33
N GLY A 1017 -24.95 24.10 -36.27
CA GLY A 1017 -23.72 23.73 -35.55
C GLY A 1017 -23.32 24.76 -34.49
N ILE A 1018 -22.39 24.36 -33.62
CA ILE A 1018 -21.89 25.19 -32.51
C ILE A 1018 -20.37 25.26 -32.55
N ASP A 1019 -19.82 26.47 -32.35
CA ASP A 1019 -18.40 26.67 -32.03
C ASP A 1019 -18.25 26.96 -30.53
N TYR A 1020 -17.26 26.39 -29.86
CA TYR A 1020 -16.97 26.69 -28.45
C TYR A 1020 -15.48 26.56 -28.08
N TYR A 1021 -15.06 27.19 -26.99
CA TYR A 1021 -13.73 27.03 -26.37
C TYR A 1021 -13.81 27.31 -24.86
N ILE A 1022 -12.78 26.95 -24.11
CA ILE A 1022 -12.73 27.03 -22.64
C ILE A 1022 -11.51 27.87 -22.23
N THR A 1023 -11.64 28.67 -21.17
CA THR A 1023 -10.52 29.40 -20.55
C THR A 1023 -10.44 29.14 -19.06
N ALA A 1024 -9.23 29.20 -18.50
CA ALA A 1024 -8.97 29.09 -17.07
C ALA A 1024 -7.98 30.15 -16.60
N GLN A 1025 -8.11 30.60 -15.36
CA GLN A 1025 -7.19 31.50 -14.66
C GLN A 1025 -6.88 30.96 -13.27
N ASP A 1026 -5.62 30.96 -12.87
CA ASP A 1026 -5.16 30.57 -11.54
C ASP A 1026 -5.28 31.68 -10.48
N THR A 1027 -4.89 31.40 -9.24
CA THR A 1027 -4.86 32.42 -8.18
C THR A 1027 -3.68 33.38 -8.30
N SER A 1028 -2.63 33.01 -9.02
CA SER A 1028 -1.42 33.81 -9.30
C SER A 1028 -1.60 34.81 -10.47
N GLY A 1029 -2.68 34.70 -11.24
CA GLY A 1029 -3.06 35.54 -12.37
C GLY A 1029 -2.74 35.00 -13.77
N ASN A 1030 -2.11 33.83 -13.92
CA ASN A 1030 -1.80 33.18 -15.19
C ASN A 1030 -3.07 32.62 -15.86
N THR A 1031 -3.13 32.67 -17.20
CA THR A 1031 -4.35 32.34 -17.96
C THR A 1031 -4.09 31.39 -19.13
N ALA A 1032 -4.98 30.43 -19.33
CA ALA A 1032 -4.95 29.50 -20.47
C ALA A 1032 -6.28 29.44 -21.24
N SER A 1033 -6.21 29.01 -22.50
CA SER A 1033 -7.38 28.86 -23.39
C SER A 1033 -7.21 27.66 -24.32
N THR A 1034 -8.27 26.90 -24.53
CA THR A 1034 -8.30 25.83 -25.56
C THR A 1034 -8.38 26.41 -26.97
N ALA A 1035 -8.17 25.55 -27.98
CA ALA A 1035 -8.60 25.83 -29.34
C ALA A 1035 -10.14 25.90 -29.45
N VAL A 1036 -10.64 26.45 -30.57
CA VAL A 1036 -12.08 26.45 -30.88
C VAL A 1036 -12.49 25.10 -31.45
N TYR A 1037 -13.47 24.47 -30.82
CA TYR A 1037 -14.07 23.19 -31.23
C TYR A 1037 -15.41 23.41 -31.94
N TYR A 1038 -15.75 22.49 -32.85
CA TYR A 1038 -17.00 22.52 -33.62
C TYR A 1038 -17.84 21.27 -33.34
N ILE A 1039 -19.12 21.49 -33.00
CA ILE A 1039 -20.12 20.44 -32.80
C ILE A 1039 -21.04 20.42 -34.02
N GLN A 1040 -21.08 19.29 -34.73
CA GLN A 1040 -22.09 19.06 -35.75
C GLN A 1040 -23.44 18.73 -35.09
N VAL A 1041 -24.48 19.51 -35.42
CA VAL A 1041 -25.83 19.26 -34.88
C VAL A 1041 -26.68 18.52 -35.91
N LEU A 1042 -27.15 17.34 -35.54
CA LEU A 1042 -28.03 16.50 -36.36
C LEU A 1042 -29.49 16.71 -35.97
N GLU A 1043 -30.41 16.46 -36.91
CA GLU A 1043 -31.83 16.34 -36.54
C GLU A 1043 -31.98 15.23 -35.51
N THR A 1044 -32.77 15.50 -34.47
CA THR A 1044 -33.12 14.48 -33.48
C THR A 1044 -33.76 13.32 -34.25
N PRO A 1045 -33.21 12.09 -34.20
CA PRO A 1045 -33.85 10.98 -34.87
C PRO A 1045 -35.28 10.88 -34.33
N PRO A 1046 -36.29 10.67 -35.18
CA PRO A 1046 -37.63 10.43 -34.68
C PRO A 1046 -37.50 9.27 -33.70
N VAL A 1047 -37.89 9.48 -32.44
CA VAL A 1047 -38.09 8.40 -31.48
C VAL A 1047 -38.78 7.31 -32.27
N PRO A 1048 -38.25 6.06 -32.35
CA PRO A 1048 -39.01 5.01 -32.98
C PRO A 1048 -40.32 5.00 -32.22
N GLU A 1049 -41.40 5.43 -32.88
CA GLU A 1049 -42.72 5.14 -32.38
C GLU A 1049 -42.65 3.65 -32.13
N ILE A 1050 -42.74 3.27 -30.85
CA ILE A 1050 -43.08 1.90 -30.50
C ILE A 1050 -44.41 1.75 -31.19
N ASN A 1051 -44.34 1.20 -32.40
CA ASN A 1051 -45.50 0.96 -33.21
C ASN A 1051 -46.22 -0.07 -32.37
N ALA A 1052 -47.24 0.35 -31.63
CA ALA A 1052 -48.05 -0.49 -30.77
C ALA A 1052 -48.91 -1.40 -31.65
N LEU A 1053 -48.34 -2.01 -32.68
CA LEU A 1053 -48.98 -2.95 -33.58
C LEU A 1053 -48.51 -4.38 -33.29
N PRO A 1054 -47.23 -4.72 -33.08
CA PRO A 1054 -46.87 -6.10 -32.72
C PRO A 1054 -47.30 -6.43 -31.29
N ILE A 1055 -47.22 -5.47 -30.36
CA ILE A 1055 -47.63 -5.65 -28.95
C ILE A 1055 -49.16 -5.57 -28.79
N LEU A 1056 -49.86 -4.74 -29.57
CA LEU A 1056 -51.33 -4.70 -29.55
C LEU A 1056 -51.94 -5.87 -30.35
N ILE A 1057 -51.24 -6.43 -31.35
CA ILE A 1057 -51.63 -7.68 -32.03
C ILE A 1057 -51.32 -8.89 -31.13
N LEU A 1058 -50.20 -8.91 -30.39
CA LEU A 1058 -49.95 -9.96 -29.38
C LEU A 1058 -50.91 -9.85 -28.19
N LEU A 1059 -51.24 -8.65 -27.70
CA LEU A 1059 -52.22 -8.44 -26.62
C LEU A 1059 -53.66 -8.63 -27.11
N CYS A 1060 -53.98 -8.32 -28.37
CA CYS A 1060 -55.27 -8.67 -29.00
C CYS A 1060 -55.37 -10.17 -29.27
N ALA A 1061 -54.29 -10.84 -29.66
CA ALA A 1061 -54.25 -12.29 -29.85
C ALA A 1061 -54.31 -13.04 -28.51
N LEU A 1062 -53.65 -12.54 -27.45
CA LEU A 1062 -53.78 -13.08 -26.08
C LEU A 1062 -55.17 -12.80 -25.50
N SER A 1063 -55.78 -11.63 -25.74
CA SER A 1063 -57.15 -11.33 -25.30
C SER A 1063 -58.24 -12.01 -26.16
N LEU A 1064 -57.95 -12.38 -27.42
CA LEU A 1064 -58.79 -13.27 -28.22
C LEU A 1064 -58.64 -14.74 -27.82
N LEU A 1065 -57.45 -15.21 -27.39
CA LEU A 1065 -57.25 -16.55 -26.85
C LEU A 1065 -57.84 -16.71 -25.43
N ILE A 1066 -57.75 -15.69 -24.58
CA ILE A 1066 -58.36 -15.67 -23.24
C ILE A 1066 -59.89 -15.40 -23.32
N GLY A 1067 -60.34 -14.60 -24.29
CA GLY A 1067 -61.77 -14.36 -24.58
C GLY A 1067 -62.49 -15.53 -25.27
N SER A 1068 -61.75 -16.44 -25.91
CA SER A 1068 -62.32 -17.64 -26.56
C SER A 1068 -62.58 -18.79 -25.59
N PHE A 1069 -61.99 -18.78 -24.38
CA PHE A 1069 -62.32 -19.75 -23.33
C PHE A 1069 -63.49 -19.33 -22.43
N THR A 1070 -63.90 -18.05 -22.44
CA THR A 1070 -65.03 -17.56 -21.63
C THR A 1070 -66.36 -17.42 -22.37
N ARG A 1071 -66.45 -17.76 -23.67
CA ARG A 1071 -67.72 -17.86 -24.41
C ARG A 1071 -68.29 -19.27 -24.58
N CYS A 1072 -67.64 -20.31 -24.05
CA CYS A 1072 -68.17 -21.68 -24.05
C CYS A 1072 -68.93 -22.09 -22.76
N LEU A 1073 -69.09 -21.21 -21.77
CA LEU A 1073 -69.94 -21.48 -20.60
C LEU A 1073 -70.79 -20.27 -20.18
N LYS A 1074 -71.87 -20.01 -20.94
CA LYS A 1074 -73.22 -19.66 -20.44
C LYS A 1074 -74.11 -19.21 -21.59
N PHE A 1075 -74.90 -20.14 -22.14
CA PHE A 1075 -76.32 -19.89 -22.41
C PHE A 1075 -77.06 -21.24 -22.51
N ARG A 1076 -77.43 -21.78 -21.35
CA ARG A 1076 -78.46 -22.81 -21.19
C ARG A 1076 -79.41 -22.34 -20.09
N LYS A 1077 -80.46 -21.61 -20.47
CA LYS A 1077 -81.82 -21.70 -19.90
C LYS A 1077 -82.81 -20.98 -20.84
N THR A 1078 -83.37 -21.70 -21.80
CA THR A 1078 -84.73 -22.29 -21.83
C THR A 1078 -85.81 -21.28 -22.28
N TYR A 1079 -86.48 -21.50 -23.42
CA TYR A 1079 -87.73 -22.27 -23.41
C TYR A 1079 -88.28 -22.58 -24.81
N MET A 1080 -88.79 -23.80 -24.90
CA MET A 1080 -89.53 -24.36 -26.02
C MET A 1080 -90.88 -23.66 -26.25
N ARG A 1081 -91.21 -23.36 -27.51
CA ARG A 1081 -92.46 -23.81 -28.18
C ARG A 1081 -92.42 -23.64 -29.72
N LYS A 1082 -92.55 -24.80 -30.40
CA LYS A 1082 -93.30 -25.12 -31.65
C LYS A 1082 -93.63 -24.04 -32.70
N LYS A 1083 -93.30 -24.41 -33.97
CA LYS A 1083 -94.13 -24.54 -35.22
C LYS A 1083 -95.07 -23.39 -35.70
N PRO A 1084 -95.32 -23.24 -37.04
CA PRO A 1084 -94.75 -24.03 -38.14
C PRO A 1084 -94.20 -23.25 -39.36
N ARG A 1085 -93.43 -24.04 -40.14
CA ARG A 1085 -93.15 -24.05 -41.60
C ARG A 1085 -91.69 -23.73 -41.93
N GLY A 1086 -90.97 -24.53 -42.70
CA GLY A 1086 -91.28 -25.74 -43.44
C GLY A 1086 -90.00 -26.32 -44.04
N SER A 1087 -90.04 -27.64 -44.29
CA SER A 1087 -89.09 -28.51 -45.02
C SER A 1087 -88.46 -27.83 -46.25
N GLY A 1088 -87.22 -28.09 -46.65
CA GLY A 1088 -86.40 -29.28 -46.46
C GLY A 1088 -85.94 -29.75 -47.85
N VAL A 1089 -84.63 -29.72 -48.10
CA VAL A 1089 -83.71 -30.79 -48.50
C VAL A 1089 -82.32 -30.26 -48.17
#